data_AF-A0AA38XT10-F1
#
_entry.id   AF-A0AA38XT10-F1
#
_cell.length_a   1.000
_cell.length_b   1.000
_cell.length_c   1.000
_cell.angle_alpha   90.00
_cell.angle_beta   90.00
_cell.angle_gamma   90.00
#
_symmetry.space_group_name_H-M   'P 1'
#
loop_
_entity.id
_entity.type
_entity.pdbx_description
1 polymer ?
#
loop_
_entity_poly.entity_id
_entity_poly.type
_entity_poly.pdbx_seq_one_letter_code
_entity_poly.pdbx_strand_id
1 'polypeptide(L)'
;MKSTTPLPKVKFEDCTISFAIDTSGSTSVGGILRLEQQAILDISSKLSPSARSAARILPWASEAGNPIPLSGLANLDSYGGTEPASLLGNDPCRQTLQRSTMWFLLTDGEIFENSKQDFSRRIAANGLHGTACVVVIFGPARNRPASCNISVGVSIFAAAPDCLFLFNDTVSRTLYLLQCSGRFTQVLELHGQSQPILDENTGWKDLPKIQFTDLASISIPAPRALSQDEIALPDGLVLNLRDLFQGRLNDETTIDRIFKDDDNLKSIMLTAQTRGDADAFRQWLQPFTDPSSSPLRPQTDLERKAMDSIRRILQEMNSGVTQERMLELQDELRQSSNVISSYSSPAANQNVDERRYRSSVAAITRSSDSTSRGGSLNSIMPSMPQSNPQRFNRPPLLTPGFKAPAASEAMFLGKCELCENDDTNLVLLLRAPPSEHSTPGFPPPGAAMPLTYPLAVGNFPETDIVSSSICCDACSYHLAQEGETPLEETLSCVIPLVTYAINAPAYKKQLKIGLQNRLSEDDLPQAFLAILINTLQRLPSNKGTHMLLRNAIRWSCKDLLSNAGCPEDQLSILGTQMSANKVISLKDAIETGFKRAHLPEAEDLFQYPLPGFVVMIFALQYAQDARLHPFHLRNQVWQRLLYQITQHYHDYLSSHGQTLAYYKMAEILLEKDVTVQDKATRKNSLKSLRDLGKSLFGDRLSPSDMKTSIDLDFLVANHMLAQGDVVALRAFGNSFQILEQKATSALCIFLHFLARQSDSNLSPWQRFQALRGNKDLDGVFKDPVKISSKHVAESVKNLSPPLVPAT
;
A
#
# COMPACT_ATOMS: atom_id res chain seq x y z
N MET A 1 26.40 -29.63 -4.49
CA MET A 1 27.20 -28.63 -3.75
C MET A 1 28.67 -29.00 -3.79
N LYS A 2 29.57 -28.02 -3.87
CA LYS A 2 31.01 -28.22 -3.68
C LYS A 2 31.45 -27.40 -2.47
N SER A 3 31.90 -28.04 -1.40
CA SER A 3 32.63 -27.36 -0.34
C SER A 3 34.03 -27.04 -0.88
N THR A 4 34.37 -25.77 -1.05
CA THR A 4 35.66 -25.39 -1.61
C THR A 4 36.72 -25.37 -0.52
N THR A 5 37.72 -26.26 -0.63
CA THR A 5 39.03 -26.10 0.02
C THR A 5 39.59 -24.70 -0.26
N PRO A 6 40.26 -24.05 0.72
CA PRO A 6 40.81 -22.71 0.53
C PRO A 6 41.80 -22.71 -0.64
N LEU A 7 41.51 -21.88 -1.65
CA LEU A 7 42.35 -21.76 -2.84
C LEU A 7 43.71 -21.15 -2.49
N PRO A 8 44.78 -21.54 -3.19
CA PRO A 8 46.09 -20.92 -3.03
C PRO A 8 45.98 -19.42 -3.31
N LYS A 9 46.60 -18.63 -2.44
CA LYS A 9 46.61 -17.16 -2.52
C LYS A 9 47.94 -16.69 -3.05
N VAL A 10 47.91 -15.71 -3.95
CA VAL A 10 49.08 -15.05 -4.52
C VAL A 10 49.09 -13.62 -4.00
N LYS A 11 50.25 -13.09 -3.62
CA LYS A 11 50.37 -11.68 -3.28
C LYS A 11 50.07 -10.82 -4.51
N PHE A 12 49.54 -9.62 -4.31
CA PHE A 12 49.27 -8.69 -5.41
C PHE A 12 50.49 -8.46 -6.31
N GLU A 13 51.68 -8.31 -5.73
CA GLU A 13 52.94 -8.07 -6.46
C GLU A 13 53.29 -9.17 -7.48
N ASP A 14 52.82 -10.40 -7.25
CA ASP A 14 53.10 -11.58 -8.09
C ASP A 14 51.91 -12.02 -8.95
N CYS A 15 50.82 -11.24 -8.95
CA CYS A 15 49.65 -11.53 -9.76
C CYS A 15 49.92 -11.36 -11.26
N THR A 16 49.36 -12.28 -12.07
CA THR A 16 49.32 -12.10 -13.53
C THR A 16 48.10 -11.26 -13.87
N ILE A 17 48.31 -10.00 -14.27
CA ILE A 17 47.25 -9.01 -14.43
C ILE A 17 46.93 -8.73 -15.90
N SER A 18 45.64 -8.71 -16.22
CA SER A 18 45.12 -8.21 -17.50
C SER A 18 44.42 -6.85 -17.30
N PHE A 19 44.77 -5.86 -18.10
CA PHE A 19 44.16 -4.53 -18.07
C PHE A 19 43.24 -4.38 -19.28
N ALA A 20 41.93 -4.54 -19.08
CA ALA A 20 40.92 -4.20 -20.07
C ALA A 20 40.69 -2.69 -20.04
N ILE A 21 41.19 -2.00 -21.07
CA ILE A 21 41.17 -0.54 -21.17
C ILE A 21 40.19 -0.09 -22.25
N ASP A 22 39.27 0.79 -21.88
CA ASP A 22 38.30 1.37 -22.79
C ASP A 22 39.03 2.34 -23.73
N THR A 23 38.95 2.06 -25.02
CA THR A 23 39.48 2.92 -26.07
C THR A 23 38.36 3.52 -26.90
N SER A 24 37.11 3.55 -26.40
CA SER A 24 35.98 4.14 -27.10
C SER A 24 36.14 5.64 -27.33
N GLY A 25 35.38 6.20 -28.27
CA GLY A 25 35.46 7.62 -28.63
C GLY A 25 35.20 8.59 -27.48
N SER A 26 34.42 8.20 -26.46
CA SER A 26 34.15 9.03 -25.26
C SER A 26 35.42 9.32 -24.47
N THR A 27 36.34 8.35 -24.42
CA THR A 27 37.62 8.47 -23.69
C THR A 27 38.57 9.53 -24.26
N SER A 28 38.32 10.01 -25.49
CA SER A 28 39.07 11.10 -26.12
C SER A 28 38.81 12.45 -25.44
N VAL A 29 37.60 12.62 -24.87
CA VAL A 29 37.16 13.88 -24.27
C VAL A 29 37.76 14.02 -22.87
N GLY A 30 38.37 15.18 -22.58
CA GLY A 30 38.94 15.44 -21.26
C GLY A 30 40.22 14.66 -20.93
N GLY A 31 40.78 13.94 -21.91
CA GLY A 31 42.02 13.18 -21.74
C GLY A 31 41.89 11.94 -20.85
N ILE A 32 40.70 11.33 -20.79
CA ILE A 32 40.43 10.18 -19.91
C ILE A 32 41.34 9.00 -20.24
N LEU A 33 41.55 8.67 -21.52
CA LEU A 33 42.45 7.59 -21.92
C LEU A 33 43.87 7.75 -21.32
N ARG A 34 44.38 8.98 -21.22
CA ARG A 34 45.68 9.25 -20.59
C ARG A 34 45.69 8.96 -19.09
N LEU A 35 44.55 9.12 -18.42
CA LEU A 35 44.38 8.83 -17.00
C LEU A 35 44.30 7.35 -16.74
N GLU A 36 43.62 6.63 -17.62
CA GLU A 36 43.59 5.17 -17.61
C GLU A 36 45.00 4.61 -17.84
N GLN A 37 45.72 5.13 -18.84
CA GLN A 37 47.13 4.78 -19.08
C GLN A 37 47.99 5.05 -17.84
N GLN A 38 47.84 6.22 -17.20
CA GLN A 38 48.60 6.54 -15.98
C GLN A 38 48.26 5.58 -14.83
N ALA A 39 46.98 5.26 -14.62
CA ALA A 39 46.57 4.29 -13.61
C ALA A 39 47.20 2.91 -13.86
N ILE A 40 47.23 2.43 -15.11
CA ILE A 40 47.89 1.18 -15.47
C ILE A 40 49.39 1.22 -15.14
N LEU A 41 50.07 2.33 -15.42
CA LEU A 41 51.49 2.50 -15.06
C LEU A 41 51.70 2.50 -13.54
N ASP A 42 50.86 3.22 -12.80
CA ASP A 42 50.91 3.29 -11.34
C ASP A 42 50.73 1.91 -10.71
N ILE A 43 49.75 1.14 -11.19
CA ILE A 43 49.49 -0.24 -10.76
C ILE A 43 50.66 -1.15 -11.14
N SER A 44 51.10 -1.10 -12.41
CA SER A 44 52.18 -1.95 -12.92
C SER A 44 53.51 -1.71 -12.20
N SER A 45 53.74 -0.50 -11.69
CA SER A 45 54.92 -0.15 -10.90
C SER A 45 55.04 -0.95 -9.59
N LYS A 46 53.92 -1.50 -9.10
CA LYS A 46 53.85 -2.29 -7.86
C LYS A 46 54.01 -3.79 -8.08
N LEU A 47 54.07 -4.23 -9.34
CA LEU A 47 54.28 -5.63 -9.69
C LEU A 47 55.76 -5.99 -9.69
N SER A 48 56.06 -7.24 -9.33
CA SER A 48 57.37 -7.84 -9.47
C SER A 48 57.80 -7.84 -10.94
N PRO A 49 59.11 -7.84 -11.26
CA PRO A 49 59.58 -7.77 -12.65
C PRO A 49 58.99 -8.87 -13.54
N SER A 50 58.82 -10.08 -13.00
CA SER A 50 58.20 -11.21 -13.70
C SER A 50 56.72 -10.94 -13.98
N ALA A 51 55.94 -10.59 -12.95
CA ALA A 51 54.51 -10.28 -13.08
C ALA A 51 54.27 -9.09 -14.03
N ARG A 52 55.09 -8.04 -13.95
CA ARG A 52 55.05 -6.88 -14.86
C ARG A 52 55.29 -7.29 -16.32
N SER A 53 56.25 -8.18 -16.57
CA SER A 53 56.52 -8.67 -17.93
C SER A 53 55.39 -9.56 -18.49
N ALA A 54 54.66 -10.25 -17.60
CA ALA A 54 53.52 -11.08 -17.95
C ALA A 54 52.22 -10.29 -18.13
N ALA A 55 52.13 -9.07 -17.58
CA ALA A 55 50.94 -8.24 -17.68
C ALA A 55 50.61 -7.88 -19.14
N ARG A 56 49.31 -7.84 -19.46
CA ARG A 56 48.79 -7.56 -20.80
C ARG A 56 47.73 -6.47 -20.76
N ILE A 57 47.69 -5.67 -21.82
CA ILE A 57 46.67 -4.65 -22.05
C ILE A 57 45.74 -5.16 -23.14
N LEU A 58 44.45 -5.05 -22.91
CA LEU A 58 43.38 -5.50 -23.77
C LEU A 58 42.54 -4.27 -24.15
N PRO A 59 42.88 -3.57 -25.24
CA PRO A 59 42.13 -2.40 -25.68
C PRO A 59 40.78 -2.84 -26.26
N TRP A 60 39.71 -2.17 -25.86
CA TRP A 60 38.37 -2.48 -26.33
C TRP A 60 37.55 -1.23 -26.62
N ALA A 61 36.75 -1.30 -27.67
CA ALA A 61 35.77 -0.30 -28.06
C ALA A 61 34.53 -1.03 -28.61
N SER A 62 34.07 -0.69 -29.81
CA SER A 62 33.09 -1.50 -30.55
C SER A 62 33.65 -2.88 -30.90
N GLU A 63 34.97 -2.96 -31.08
CA GLU A 63 35.73 -4.18 -31.30
C GLU A 63 36.91 -4.22 -30.32
N ALA A 64 37.35 -5.42 -29.95
CA ALA A 64 38.52 -5.60 -29.11
C ALA A 64 39.77 -5.83 -29.98
N GLY A 65 40.82 -5.04 -29.73
CA GLY A 65 42.13 -5.25 -30.31
C GLY A 65 42.83 -6.47 -29.74
N ASN A 66 43.94 -6.89 -30.34
CA ASN A 66 44.75 -7.98 -29.80
C ASN A 66 45.45 -7.54 -28.50
N PRO A 67 45.67 -8.46 -27.54
CA PRO A 67 46.44 -8.16 -26.33
C PRO A 67 47.85 -7.66 -26.65
N ILE A 68 48.25 -6.55 -26.02
CA ILE A 68 49.57 -5.94 -26.19
C ILE A 68 50.37 -5.92 -24.87
N PRO A 69 51.71 -5.90 -24.92
CA PRO A 69 52.53 -5.72 -23.72
C PRO A 69 52.42 -4.30 -23.17
N LEU A 70 52.82 -4.10 -21.90
CA LEU A 70 52.83 -2.77 -21.26
C LEU A 70 53.60 -1.69 -22.04
N SER A 71 54.63 -2.07 -22.80
CA SER A 71 55.40 -1.14 -23.65
C SER A 71 54.57 -0.53 -24.79
N GLY A 72 53.45 -1.16 -25.16
CA GLY A 72 52.54 -0.67 -26.19
C GLY A 72 51.48 0.32 -25.68
N LEU A 73 51.41 0.57 -24.36
CA LEU A 73 50.35 1.36 -23.74
C LEU A 73 50.24 2.79 -24.29
N ALA A 74 51.38 3.43 -24.56
CA ALA A 74 51.45 4.81 -25.05
C ALA A 74 50.95 4.97 -26.50
N ASN A 75 50.78 3.88 -27.24
CA ASN A 75 50.35 3.88 -28.64
C ASN A 75 48.83 3.65 -28.79
N LEU A 76 48.07 3.65 -27.69
CA LEU A 76 46.63 3.52 -27.73
C LEU A 76 45.98 4.87 -28.04
N ASP A 77 45.02 4.83 -28.96
CA ASP A 77 44.18 5.96 -29.35
C ASP A 77 42.70 5.63 -29.11
N SER A 78 41.88 6.66 -28.95
CA SER A 78 40.43 6.53 -28.77
C SER A 78 39.69 6.44 -30.11
N TYR A 79 38.82 5.44 -30.28
CA TYR A 79 38.01 5.21 -31.48
C TYR A 79 36.78 4.34 -31.19
N GLY A 80 35.74 4.41 -32.03
CA GLY A 80 34.57 3.51 -31.94
C GLY A 80 33.61 3.81 -30.78
N GLY A 81 32.65 2.92 -30.55
CA GLY A 81 31.69 2.95 -29.44
C GLY A 81 32.12 2.08 -28.25
N THR A 82 31.21 1.89 -27.29
CA THR A 82 31.49 1.20 -26.02
C THR A 82 30.77 -0.16 -26.00
N GLU A 83 31.49 -1.25 -26.33
CA GLU A 83 30.94 -2.62 -26.30
C GLU A 83 31.89 -3.59 -25.59
N PRO A 84 31.81 -3.72 -24.25
CA PRO A 84 32.72 -4.55 -23.48
C PRO A 84 32.61 -6.05 -23.79
N ALA A 85 31.48 -6.50 -24.36
CA ALA A 85 31.32 -7.89 -24.82
C ALA A 85 32.30 -8.25 -25.96
N SER A 86 32.83 -7.26 -26.68
CA SER A 86 33.84 -7.45 -27.73
C SER A 86 35.12 -8.13 -27.22
N LEU A 87 35.52 -7.87 -25.96
CA LEU A 87 36.65 -8.52 -25.29
C LEU A 87 36.52 -10.04 -25.30
N LEU A 88 35.29 -10.54 -25.17
CA LEU A 88 34.98 -11.96 -25.04
C LEU A 88 34.75 -12.62 -26.40
N GLY A 89 34.37 -11.83 -27.41
CA GLY A 89 34.33 -12.24 -28.82
C GLY A 89 35.72 -12.38 -29.44
N ASN A 90 36.72 -11.65 -28.95
CA ASN A 90 38.12 -11.76 -29.39
C ASN A 90 38.83 -12.91 -28.65
N ASP A 91 39.18 -13.97 -29.38
CA ASP A 91 39.82 -15.18 -28.85
C ASP A 91 41.12 -14.90 -28.06
N PRO A 92 42.10 -14.14 -28.60
CA PRO A 92 43.30 -13.73 -27.85
C PRO A 92 43.01 -13.00 -26.52
N CYS A 93 42.06 -12.06 -26.52
CA CYS A 93 41.66 -11.32 -25.31
C CYS A 93 41.02 -12.25 -24.28
N ARG A 94 40.06 -13.07 -24.72
CA ARG A 94 39.40 -14.06 -23.87
C ARG A 94 40.39 -15.02 -23.21
N GLN A 95 41.33 -15.59 -23.98
CA GLN A 95 42.34 -16.51 -23.45
C GLN A 95 43.27 -15.82 -22.44
N THR A 96 43.58 -14.55 -22.67
CA THR A 96 44.43 -13.75 -21.79
C THR A 96 43.71 -13.48 -20.46
N LEU A 97 42.42 -13.11 -20.50
CA LEU A 97 41.59 -12.94 -19.30
C LEU A 97 41.48 -14.24 -18.49
N GLN A 98 41.25 -15.38 -19.16
CA GLN A 98 41.11 -16.70 -18.50
C GLN A 98 42.41 -17.18 -17.81
N ARG A 99 43.57 -16.71 -18.27
CA ARG A 99 44.89 -17.05 -17.69
C ARG A 99 45.33 -16.08 -16.59
N SER A 100 44.60 -14.99 -16.40
CA SER A 100 44.95 -13.98 -15.41
C SER A 100 44.55 -14.41 -14.00
N THR A 101 45.32 -14.03 -12.98
CA THR A 101 44.92 -14.22 -11.58
C THR A 101 43.89 -13.17 -11.17
N MET A 102 43.97 -11.98 -11.77
CA MET A 102 43.00 -10.91 -11.66
C MET A 102 43.04 -10.03 -12.89
N TRP A 103 41.99 -9.24 -13.09
CA TRP A 103 41.93 -8.29 -14.19
C TRP A 103 41.30 -6.97 -13.76
N PHE A 104 41.70 -5.90 -14.45
CA PHE A 104 41.16 -4.56 -14.28
C PHE A 104 40.27 -4.22 -15.45
N LEU A 105 39.10 -3.64 -15.19
CA LEU A 105 38.27 -3.00 -16.18
C LEU A 105 38.32 -1.48 -15.95
N LEU A 106 38.87 -0.74 -16.92
CA LEU A 106 38.93 0.72 -16.93
C LEU A 106 37.96 1.24 -17.99
N THR A 107 37.14 2.23 -17.64
CA THR A 107 36.13 2.83 -18.53
C THR A 107 35.67 4.20 -18.03
N ASP A 108 35.13 5.03 -18.92
CA ASP A 108 34.39 6.26 -18.56
C ASP A 108 32.87 6.06 -18.48
N GLY A 109 32.39 4.88 -18.89
CA GLY A 109 31.21 4.22 -18.36
C GLY A 109 29.86 4.68 -18.90
N GLU A 110 29.41 4.06 -20.00
CA GLU A 110 27.98 3.91 -20.31
C GLU A 110 27.73 2.76 -21.31
N ILE A 111 26.87 1.80 -20.93
CA ILE A 111 26.31 0.80 -21.85
C ILE A 111 24.80 0.63 -21.62
N PHE A 112 24.09 0.28 -22.69
CA PHE A 112 22.64 0.03 -22.63
C PHE A 112 22.32 -1.34 -21.98
N GLU A 113 21.08 -1.50 -21.53
CA GLU A 113 20.59 -2.68 -20.82
C GLU A 113 20.85 -4.00 -21.59
N ASN A 114 20.63 -4.01 -22.91
CA ASN A 114 20.87 -5.19 -23.75
C ASN A 114 22.36 -5.58 -23.79
N SER A 115 23.27 -4.61 -23.95
CA SER A 115 24.72 -4.84 -23.91
C SER A 115 25.17 -5.28 -22.52
N LYS A 116 24.58 -4.72 -21.45
CA LYS A 116 24.83 -5.15 -20.07
C LYS A 116 24.51 -6.63 -19.86
N GLN A 117 23.37 -7.09 -20.37
CA GLN A 117 22.94 -8.48 -20.29
C GLN A 117 23.80 -9.42 -21.14
N ASP A 118 24.11 -9.05 -22.38
CA ASP A 118 25.01 -9.85 -23.23
C ASP A 118 26.41 -9.98 -22.58
N PHE A 119 26.94 -8.88 -22.06
CA PHE A 119 28.23 -8.87 -21.39
C PHE A 119 28.24 -9.77 -20.14
N SER A 120 27.21 -9.67 -19.27
CA SER A 120 27.09 -10.53 -18.08
C SER A 120 27.02 -12.02 -18.44
N ARG A 121 26.21 -12.38 -19.46
CA ARG A 121 26.09 -13.77 -19.93
C ARG A 121 27.41 -14.30 -20.49
N ARG A 122 28.14 -13.49 -21.26
CA ARG A 122 29.43 -13.91 -21.83
C ARG A 122 30.52 -14.01 -20.77
N ILE A 123 30.54 -13.16 -19.75
CA ILE A 123 31.47 -13.30 -18.60
C ILE A 123 31.25 -14.67 -17.95
N ALA A 124 29.99 -15.04 -17.71
CA ALA A 124 29.62 -16.32 -17.14
C ALA A 124 29.97 -17.51 -18.05
N ALA A 125 29.60 -17.44 -19.33
CA ALA A 125 29.85 -18.50 -20.32
C ALA A 125 31.34 -18.81 -20.50
N ASN A 126 32.21 -17.83 -20.28
CA ASN A 126 33.65 -17.98 -20.40
C ASN A 126 34.38 -18.20 -19.06
N GLY A 127 33.63 -18.37 -17.96
CA GLY A 127 34.17 -18.69 -16.63
C GLY A 127 34.93 -17.55 -15.96
N LEU A 128 34.74 -16.31 -16.40
CA LEU A 128 35.49 -15.14 -15.89
C LEU A 128 34.93 -14.58 -14.58
N HIS A 129 33.68 -14.93 -14.23
CA HIS A 129 33.06 -14.59 -12.94
C HIS A 129 33.68 -15.32 -11.75
N GLY A 130 34.58 -16.28 -11.99
CA GLY A 130 35.41 -16.89 -10.94
C GLY A 130 36.74 -16.16 -10.67
N THR A 131 37.08 -15.14 -11.47
CA THR A 131 38.36 -14.42 -11.40
C THR A 131 38.19 -13.10 -10.66
N ALA A 132 39.15 -12.74 -9.80
CA ALA A 132 39.11 -11.47 -9.07
C ALA A 132 39.17 -10.28 -10.04
N CYS A 133 38.37 -9.23 -9.79
CA CYS A 133 38.29 -8.08 -10.68
C CYS A 133 38.35 -6.74 -9.94
N VAL A 134 38.95 -5.73 -10.58
CA VAL A 134 38.89 -4.34 -10.14
C VAL A 134 38.28 -3.51 -11.26
N VAL A 135 37.13 -2.90 -10.99
CA VAL A 135 36.48 -1.96 -11.91
C VAL A 135 36.84 -0.54 -11.49
N VAL A 136 37.33 0.26 -12.44
CA VAL A 136 37.67 1.67 -12.23
C VAL A 136 36.92 2.52 -13.24
N ILE A 137 36.01 3.36 -12.74
CA ILE A 137 35.27 4.32 -13.57
C ILE A 137 35.96 5.68 -13.51
N PHE A 138 36.20 6.27 -14.67
CA PHE A 138 36.84 7.57 -14.81
C PHE A 138 35.78 8.61 -15.19
N GLY A 139 35.58 9.61 -14.34
CA GLY A 139 34.66 10.69 -14.66
C GLY A 139 34.86 11.89 -13.74
N PRO A 140 34.29 13.05 -14.08
CA PRO A 140 34.34 14.20 -13.19
C PRO A 140 33.33 14.01 -12.04
N ALA A 141 33.75 14.22 -10.79
CA ALA A 141 32.90 14.13 -9.60
C ALA A 141 31.88 15.31 -9.46
N ARG A 142 31.17 15.65 -10.54
CA ARG A 142 30.21 16.78 -10.60
C ARG A 142 28.87 16.44 -9.95
N ASN A 143 28.37 15.25 -10.21
CA ASN A 143 27.11 14.76 -9.65
C ASN A 143 27.37 13.98 -8.36
N ARG A 144 26.34 13.60 -7.61
CA ARG A 144 26.54 12.77 -6.41
C ARG A 144 26.97 11.34 -6.78
N PRO A 145 27.70 10.63 -5.91
CA PRO A 145 28.07 9.23 -6.13
C PRO A 145 26.90 8.35 -6.60
N ALA A 146 25.73 8.48 -5.97
CA ALA A 146 24.53 7.71 -6.32
C ALA A 146 24.00 7.90 -7.76
N SER A 147 24.42 8.98 -8.42
CA SER A 147 24.05 9.29 -9.81
C SER A 147 25.15 8.96 -10.82
N CYS A 148 26.25 8.34 -10.39
CA CYS A 148 27.28 7.86 -11.30
C CYS A 148 26.75 6.71 -12.14
N ASN A 149 27.03 6.75 -13.44
CA ASN A 149 26.77 5.64 -14.34
C ASN A 149 27.79 4.52 -14.05
N ILE A 150 27.28 3.36 -13.64
CA ILE A 150 28.09 2.17 -13.32
C ILE A 150 27.78 0.97 -14.23
N SER A 151 27.05 1.21 -15.32
CA SER A 151 26.44 0.19 -16.17
C SER A 151 27.43 -0.87 -16.69
N VAL A 152 28.67 -0.46 -17.04
CA VAL A 152 29.70 -1.39 -17.53
C VAL A 152 30.19 -2.31 -16.42
N GLY A 153 30.42 -1.76 -15.22
CA GLY A 153 31.01 -2.48 -14.11
C GLY A 153 30.06 -3.42 -13.37
N VAL A 154 28.76 -3.11 -13.37
CA VAL A 154 27.78 -3.86 -12.56
C VAL A 154 27.69 -5.32 -12.97
N SER A 155 27.85 -5.64 -14.27
CA SER A 155 27.82 -7.03 -14.77
C SER A 155 28.92 -7.90 -14.17
N ILE A 156 30.09 -7.31 -13.89
CA ILE A 156 31.21 -8.01 -13.27
C ILE A 156 31.01 -8.08 -11.76
N PHE A 157 30.69 -6.95 -11.14
CA PHE A 157 30.50 -6.88 -9.68
C PHE A 157 29.38 -7.79 -9.18
N ALA A 158 28.32 -7.97 -9.98
CA ALA A 158 27.23 -8.88 -9.67
C ALA A 158 27.68 -10.32 -9.46
N ALA A 159 28.54 -10.82 -10.36
CA ALA A 159 28.86 -12.22 -10.47
C ALA A 159 30.19 -12.63 -9.82
N ALA A 160 31.12 -11.67 -9.66
CA ALA A 160 32.45 -11.94 -9.12
C ALA A 160 32.46 -11.89 -7.57
N PRO A 161 32.90 -12.96 -6.88
CA PRO A 161 32.93 -13.00 -5.41
C PRO A 161 33.98 -12.07 -4.80
N ASP A 162 35.03 -11.78 -5.57
CA ASP A 162 36.17 -10.95 -5.17
C ASP A 162 36.26 -9.77 -6.15
N CYS A 163 35.57 -8.66 -5.85
CA CYS A 163 35.52 -7.49 -6.72
C CYS A 163 35.76 -6.18 -5.96
N LEU A 164 36.50 -5.25 -6.57
CA LEU A 164 36.67 -3.88 -6.07
C LEU A 164 36.13 -2.89 -7.09
N PHE A 165 35.30 -1.95 -6.65
CA PHE A 165 34.62 -0.98 -7.50
C PHE A 165 35.04 0.44 -7.11
N LEU A 166 35.73 1.12 -8.03
CA LEU A 166 36.38 2.40 -7.78
C LEU A 166 35.88 3.48 -8.74
N PHE A 167 35.94 4.73 -8.27
CA PHE A 167 35.72 5.92 -9.08
C PHE A 167 36.94 6.82 -9.01
N ASN A 168 37.53 7.16 -10.15
CA ASN A 168 38.65 8.07 -10.25
C ASN A 168 38.15 9.43 -10.75
N ASP A 169 38.17 10.43 -9.86
CA ASP A 169 37.79 11.79 -10.24
C ASP A 169 38.84 12.40 -11.16
N THR A 170 38.44 12.66 -12.41
CA THR A 170 39.32 13.18 -13.46
C THR A 170 39.81 14.59 -13.19
N VAL A 171 39.18 15.33 -12.25
CA VAL A 171 39.58 16.68 -11.86
C VAL A 171 40.58 16.64 -10.70
N SER A 172 40.21 16.05 -9.56
CA SER A 172 41.07 16.04 -8.36
C SER A 172 42.12 14.91 -8.35
N ARG A 173 42.03 13.94 -9.27
CA ARG A 173 42.82 12.69 -9.27
C ARG A 173 42.60 11.84 -8.02
N THR A 174 41.49 12.05 -7.31
CA THR A 174 41.16 11.28 -6.10
C THR A 174 40.47 9.98 -6.50
N LEU A 175 40.94 8.87 -5.93
CA LEU A 175 40.37 7.55 -6.11
C LEU A 175 39.44 7.21 -4.94
N TYR A 176 38.14 7.15 -5.23
CA TYR A 176 37.09 6.83 -4.28
C TYR A 176 36.70 5.36 -4.39
N LEU A 177 36.52 4.68 -3.26
CA LEU A 177 35.95 3.33 -3.24
C LEU A 177 34.43 3.45 -3.19
N LEU A 178 33.76 2.95 -4.24
CA LEU A 178 32.31 2.88 -4.31
C LEU A 178 31.79 1.62 -3.63
N GLN A 179 32.40 0.47 -3.92
CA GLN A 179 32.02 -0.80 -3.31
C GLN A 179 33.16 -1.82 -3.36
N CYS A 180 33.13 -2.84 -2.49
CA CYS A 180 34.04 -3.97 -2.55
C CYS A 180 33.37 -5.24 -2.02
N SER A 181 33.85 -6.40 -2.47
CA SER A 181 33.40 -7.73 -2.06
C SER A 181 34.59 -8.68 -1.90
N GLY A 182 34.39 -9.75 -1.13
CA GLY A 182 35.38 -10.80 -0.94
C GLY A 182 36.69 -10.27 -0.35
N ARG A 183 37.83 -10.61 -0.94
CA ARG A 183 39.16 -10.24 -0.43
C ARG A 183 39.45 -8.75 -0.43
N PHE A 184 38.75 -7.98 -1.24
CA PHE A 184 38.96 -6.53 -1.32
C PHE A 184 38.38 -5.76 -0.13
N THR A 185 37.58 -6.39 0.74
CA THR A 185 37.14 -5.75 2.00
C THR A 185 38.32 -5.42 2.93
N GLN A 186 39.44 -6.13 2.79
CA GLN A 186 40.67 -5.86 3.53
C GLN A 186 41.20 -4.44 3.29
N VAL A 187 40.92 -3.84 2.12
CA VAL A 187 41.27 -2.43 1.85
C VAL A 187 40.60 -1.49 2.85
N LEU A 188 39.32 -1.73 3.16
CA LEU A 188 38.58 -0.92 4.13
C LEU A 188 39.08 -1.17 5.55
N GLU A 189 39.35 -2.43 5.90
CA GLU A 189 39.87 -2.84 7.21
C GLU A 189 41.21 -2.15 7.55
N LEU A 190 42.10 -2.03 6.56
CA LEU A 190 43.40 -1.34 6.72
C LEU A 190 43.25 0.13 7.12
N HIS A 191 42.19 0.78 6.64
CA HIS A 191 41.89 2.17 6.95
C HIS A 191 40.91 2.32 8.12
N GLY A 192 40.50 1.22 8.76
CA GLY A 192 39.50 1.23 9.83
C GLY A 192 38.12 1.72 9.39
N GLN A 193 37.79 1.54 8.10
CA GLN A 193 36.56 2.02 7.49
C GLN A 193 35.56 0.87 7.26
N SER A 194 34.28 1.22 7.19
CA SER A 194 33.20 0.29 6.84
C SER A 194 32.78 0.46 5.38
N GLN A 195 32.04 -0.52 4.86
CA GLN A 195 31.44 -0.45 3.53
C GLN A 195 30.64 0.86 3.37
N PRO A 196 30.92 1.70 2.35
CA PRO A 196 30.16 2.92 2.14
C PRO A 196 28.71 2.60 1.78
N ILE A 197 27.78 3.41 2.32
CA ILE A 197 26.37 3.39 1.95
C ILE A 197 26.19 4.48 0.90
N LEU A 198 25.72 4.12 -0.29
CA LEU A 198 25.50 5.06 -1.39
C LEU A 198 24.00 5.36 -1.50
N ASP A 199 23.56 6.49 -0.92
CA ASP A 199 22.18 6.98 -1.03
C ASP A 199 22.12 8.40 -1.64
N GLU A 200 20.91 8.96 -1.77
CA GLU A 200 20.69 10.31 -2.29
C GLU A 200 21.41 11.42 -1.49
N ASN A 201 21.73 11.17 -0.22
CA ASN A 201 22.36 12.13 0.68
C ASN A 201 23.89 12.00 0.73
N THR A 202 24.43 10.88 0.24
CA THR A 202 25.86 10.57 0.27
C THR A 202 26.62 11.46 -0.70
N GLY A 203 27.64 12.19 -0.22
CA GLY A 203 28.55 12.98 -1.02
C GLY A 203 29.91 12.29 -1.24
N TRP A 204 30.68 12.77 -2.22
CA TRP A 204 32.04 12.25 -2.49
C TRP A 204 32.99 12.33 -1.30
N LYS A 205 32.82 13.34 -0.45
CA LYS A 205 33.64 13.52 0.76
C LYS A 205 33.40 12.43 1.81
N ASP A 206 32.25 11.77 1.74
CA ASP A 206 31.84 10.74 2.71
C ASP A 206 32.36 9.36 2.31
N LEU A 207 32.95 9.23 1.10
CA LEU A 207 33.49 7.98 0.59
C LEU A 207 34.94 7.74 1.03
N PRO A 208 35.31 6.48 1.33
CA PRO A 208 36.70 6.05 1.46
C PRO A 208 37.56 6.49 0.27
N LYS A 209 38.70 7.12 0.59
CA LYS A 209 39.72 7.47 -0.40
C LYS A 209 40.85 6.47 -0.26
N ILE A 210 41.19 5.81 -1.35
CA ILE A 210 42.23 4.77 -1.35
C ILE A 210 43.31 5.12 -2.37
N GLN A 211 44.44 4.43 -2.32
CA GLN A 211 45.48 4.50 -3.33
C GLN A 211 45.70 3.11 -3.95
N PHE A 212 46.17 3.04 -5.20
CA PHE A 212 46.51 1.74 -5.80
C PHE A 212 47.60 0.98 -5.04
N THR A 213 48.43 1.68 -4.24
CA THR A 213 49.38 1.07 -3.32
C THR A 213 48.73 0.22 -2.25
N ASP A 214 47.49 0.51 -1.87
CA ASP A 214 46.77 -0.24 -0.84
C ASP A 214 46.52 -1.68 -1.31
N LEU A 215 46.44 -1.93 -2.63
CA LEU A 215 46.31 -3.26 -3.21
C LEU A 215 47.51 -4.16 -2.91
N ALA A 216 48.71 -3.60 -2.72
CA ALA A 216 49.93 -4.37 -2.45
C ALA A 216 49.85 -5.16 -1.13
N SER A 217 48.98 -4.73 -0.21
CA SER A 217 48.78 -5.39 1.08
C SER A 217 47.82 -6.60 1.03
N ILE A 218 47.16 -6.82 -0.11
CA ILE A 218 46.12 -7.85 -0.27
C ILE A 218 46.71 -9.10 -0.93
N SER A 219 46.19 -10.27 -0.53
CA SER A 219 46.45 -11.54 -1.21
C SER A 219 45.22 -11.98 -2.02
N ILE A 220 45.42 -12.21 -3.31
CA ILE A 220 44.38 -12.54 -4.29
C ILE A 220 44.28 -14.07 -4.41
N PRO A 221 43.08 -14.66 -4.38
CA PRO A 221 42.90 -16.09 -4.54
C PRO A 221 43.09 -16.49 -6.02
N ALA A 222 43.50 -17.73 -6.26
CA ALA A 222 43.47 -18.29 -7.61
C ALA A 222 42.03 -18.26 -8.19
N PRO A 223 41.88 -18.10 -9.52
CA PRO A 223 40.57 -18.11 -10.17
C PRO A 223 39.75 -19.38 -9.85
N ARG A 224 38.46 -19.20 -9.58
CA ARG A 224 37.52 -20.29 -9.30
C ARG A 224 37.00 -20.86 -10.62
N ALA A 225 37.10 -22.18 -10.79
CA ALA A 225 36.49 -22.86 -11.93
C ALA A 225 34.96 -22.97 -11.72
N LEU A 226 34.23 -21.99 -12.25
CA LEU A 226 32.76 -21.92 -12.22
C LEU A 226 32.19 -22.21 -13.60
N SER A 227 31.14 -23.02 -13.66
CA SER A 227 30.32 -23.17 -14.87
C SER A 227 29.44 -21.92 -15.09
N GLN A 228 28.87 -21.81 -16.29
CA GLN A 228 28.05 -20.66 -16.70
C GLN A 228 26.90 -20.35 -15.73
N ASP A 229 26.22 -21.39 -15.23
CA ASP A 229 25.08 -21.24 -14.33
C ASP A 229 25.50 -21.22 -12.84
N GLU A 230 26.78 -21.43 -12.53
CA GLU A 230 27.28 -21.35 -11.17
C GLU A 230 27.63 -19.91 -10.77
N ILE A 231 27.30 -19.54 -9.54
CA ILE A 231 27.74 -18.31 -8.87
C ILE A 231 28.45 -18.68 -7.56
N ALA A 232 29.53 -17.98 -7.25
CA ALA A 232 30.17 -18.05 -5.94
C ALA A 232 29.72 -16.84 -5.09
N LEU A 233 29.11 -17.11 -3.94
CA LEU A 233 28.66 -16.10 -3.02
C LEU A 233 29.79 -15.58 -2.12
N PRO A 234 29.62 -14.41 -1.47
CA PRO A 234 30.62 -13.84 -0.56
C PRO A 234 31.09 -14.78 0.56
N ASP A 235 30.20 -15.61 1.10
CA ASP A 235 30.51 -16.61 2.14
C ASP A 235 31.25 -17.85 1.61
N GLY A 236 31.54 -17.90 0.31
CA GLY A 236 32.20 -19.00 -0.38
C GLY A 236 31.26 -20.10 -0.87
N LEU A 237 29.95 -20.02 -0.63
CA LEU A 237 28.97 -20.97 -1.14
C LEU A 237 28.88 -20.87 -2.68
N VAL A 238 29.01 -22.00 -3.37
CA VAL A 238 28.82 -22.07 -4.83
C VAL A 238 27.47 -22.70 -5.13
N LEU A 239 26.63 -21.97 -5.87
CA LEU A 239 25.27 -22.38 -6.23
C LEU A 239 25.09 -22.37 -7.74
N ASN A 240 24.30 -23.32 -8.26
CA ASN A 240 23.81 -23.26 -9.64
C ASN A 240 22.48 -22.48 -9.65
N LEU A 241 22.45 -21.33 -10.31
CA LEU A 241 21.28 -20.43 -10.34
C LEU A 241 20.07 -21.06 -11.02
N ARG A 242 20.31 -21.85 -12.08
CA ARG A 242 19.22 -22.55 -12.78
C ARG A 242 18.57 -23.59 -11.89
N ASP A 243 19.36 -24.39 -11.18
CA ASP A 243 18.84 -25.36 -10.22
C ASP A 243 18.16 -24.69 -9.02
N LEU A 244 18.67 -23.53 -8.57
CA LEU A 244 18.05 -22.73 -7.53
C LEU A 244 16.65 -22.26 -7.95
N PHE A 245 16.54 -21.60 -9.11
CA PHE A 245 15.26 -21.05 -9.57
C PHE A 245 14.24 -22.14 -9.96
N GLN A 246 14.70 -23.34 -10.32
CA GLN A 246 13.84 -24.51 -10.54
C GLN A 246 13.46 -25.25 -9.25
N GLY A 247 13.89 -24.76 -8.08
CA GLY A 247 13.57 -25.34 -6.78
C GLY A 247 14.33 -26.63 -6.45
N ARG A 248 15.35 -27.00 -7.23
CA ARG A 248 16.16 -28.22 -7.03
C ARG A 248 17.18 -28.07 -5.89
N LEU A 249 17.45 -26.83 -5.46
CA LEU A 249 18.35 -26.49 -4.34
C LEU A 249 17.58 -25.89 -3.14
N ASN A 250 16.31 -26.27 -2.96
CA ASN A 250 15.46 -25.80 -1.86
C ASN A 250 15.62 -26.59 -0.55
N ASP A 251 16.76 -27.24 -0.32
CA ASP A 251 17.01 -27.86 0.98
C ASP A 251 17.18 -26.76 2.05
N GLU A 252 16.70 -27.04 3.27
CA GLU A 252 16.61 -26.06 4.36
C GLU A 252 17.99 -25.46 4.70
N THR A 253 19.06 -26.25 4.57
CA THR A 253 20.43 -25.82 4.89
C THR A 253 20.98 -24.79 3.89
N THR A 254 20.66 -24.95 2.60
CA THR A 254 21.03 -24.00 1.54
C THR A 254 20.29 -22.70 1.70
N ILE A 255 18.97 -22.79 1.85
CA ILE A 255 18.10 -21.63 2.00
C ILE A 255 18.49 -20.84 3.26
N ASP A 256 18.77 -21.52 4.37
CA ASP A 256 19.28 -20.87 5.59
C ASP A 256 20.60 -20.14 5.36
N ARG A 257 21.56 -20.73 4.65
CA ARG A 257 22.82 -20.03 4.35
C ARG A 257 22.62 -18.82 3.45
N ILE A 258 21.71 -18.89 2.48
CA ILE A 258 21.39 -17.75 1.59
C ILE A 258 20.77 -16.61 2.40
N PHE A 259 19.81 -16.90 3.28
CA PHE A 259 19.09 -15.86 4.04
C PHE A 259 19.79 -15.43 5.33
N LYS A 260 20.79 -16.18 5.81
CA LYS A 260 21.60 -15.79 6.98
C LYS A 260 22.50 -14.60 6.71
N ASP A 261 22.93 -14.42 5.47
CA ASP A 261 23.77 -13.33 5.02
C ASP A 261 23.04 -12.52 3.94
N ASP A 262 22.67 -11.27 4.24
CA ASP A 262 21.93 -10.44 3.29
C ASP A 262 22.74 -10.15 2.02
N ASP A 263 24.08 -10.23 2.07
CA ASP A 263 24.93 -10.02 0.90
C ASP A 263 24.86 -11.20 -0.08
N ASN A 264 24.59 -12.42 0.41
CA ASN A 264 24.34 -13.58 -0.43
C ASN A 264 23.08 -13.36 -1.30
N LEU A 265 21.98 -12.92 -0.69
CA LEU A 265 20.74 -12.66 -1.42
C LEU A 265 20.88 -11.50 -2.41
N LYS A 266 21.61 -10.43 -2.02
CA LYS A 266 21.92 -9.31 -2.93
C LYS A 266 22.72 -9.77 -4.14
N SER A 267 23.74 -10.61 -3.96
CA SER A 267 24.53 -11.16 -5.08
C SER A 267 23.68 -11.99 -6.04
N ILE A 268 22.75 -12.81 -5.52
CA ILE A 268 21.81 -13.60 -6.35
C ILE A 268 20.87 -12.66 -7.12
N MET A 269 20.26 -11.69 -6.44
CA MET A 269 19.36 -10.70 -7.05
C MET A 269 20.07 -9.92 -8.17
N LEU A 270 21.25 -9.37 -7.88
CA LEU A 270 22.01 -8.55 -8.81
C LEU A 270 22.49 -9.37 -10.03
N THR A 271 22.88 -10.62 -9.80
CA THR A 271 23.26 -11.54 -10.89
C THR A 271 22.06 -11.90 -11.75
N ALA A 272 20.90 -12.19 -11.16
CA ALA A 272 19.68 -12.47 -11.90
C ALA A 272 19.25 -11.27 -12.76
N GLN A 273 19.28 -10.06 -12.20
CA GLN A 273 18.99 -8.83 -12.94
C GLN A 273 19.96 -8.62 -14.11
N THR A 274 21.26 -8.73 -13.88
CA THR A 274 22.27 -8.50 -14.92
C THR A 274 22.26 -9.59 -16.00
N ARG A 275 21.77 -10.81 -15.72
CA ARG A 275 21.62 -11.87 -16.73
C ARG A 275 20.28 -11.87 -17.46
N GLY A 276 19.32 -11.06 -17.00
CA GLY A 276 17.95 -11.04 -17.53
C GLY A 276 17.04 -12.14 -16.97
N ASP A 277 17.41 -12.74 -15.84
CA ASP A 277 16.67 -13.80 -15.13
C ASP A 277 15.84 -13.25 -13.95
N ALA A 278 15.55 -11.95 -13.93
CA ALA A 278 14.85 -11.28 -12.83
C ALA A 278 13.48 -11.91 -12.52
N ASP A 279 12.74 -12.33 -13.54
CA ASP A 279 11.43 -12.98 -13.37
C ASP A 279 11.55 -14.37 -12.74
N ALA A 280 12.57 -15.15 -13.13
CA ALA A 280 12.84 -16.45 -12.53
C ALA A 280 13.23 -16.30 -11.05
N PHE A 281 14.02 -15.29 -10.72
CA PHE A 281 14.34 -14.94 -9.33
C PHE A 281 13.08 -14.55 -8.54
N ARG A 282 12.20 -13.70 -9.08
CA ARG A 282 10.93 -13.31 -8.41
C ARG A 282 10.03 -14.52 -8.16
N GLN A 283 9.89 -15.41 -9.15
CA GLN A 283 9.10 -16.64 -9.02
C GLN A 283 9.67 -17.57 -7.95
N TRP A 284 10.99 -17.74 -7.91
CA TRP A 284 11.66 -18.51 -6.87
C TRP A 284 11.47 -17.91 -5.47
N LEU A 285 11.40 -16.57 -5.37
CA LEU A 285 11.25 -15.87 -4.10
C LEU A 285 9.81 -15.89 -3.55
N GLN A 286 8.80 -16.07 -4.43
CA GLN A 286 7.39 -15.99 -4.05
C GLN A 286 7.01 -16.87 -2.85
N PRO A 287 7.43 -18.15 -2.76
CA PRO A 287 7.13 -19.02 -1.63
C PRO A 287 7.71 -18.53 -0.28
N PHE A 288 8.68 -17.62 -0.30
CA PHE A 288 9.25 -17.01 0.90
C PHE A 288 8.61 -15.65 1.24
N THR A 289 7.81 -15.10 0.32
CA THR A 289 7.01 -13.88 0.52
C THR A 289 5.56 -14.14 0.89
N ASP A 290 5.07 -15.36 0.74
CA ASP A 290 3.78 -15.76 1.28
C ASP A 290 3.97 -16.52 2.61
N PRO A 291 3.64 -15.92 3.77
CA PRO A 291 3.72 -16.63 5.05
C PRO A 291 2.77 -17.84 5.14
N SER A 292 1.89 -18.08 4.13
CA SER A 292 1.12 -19.33 4.01
C SER A 292 1.72 -20.44 3.15
N SER A 293 2.80 -20.20 2.40
CA SER A 293 3.48 -21.27 1.62
C SER A 293 4.56 -22.00 2.39
N SER A 294 4.93 -21.51 3.58
CA SER A 294 5.56 -22.38 4.57
C SER A 294 4.51 -23.42 4.94
N PRO A 295 4.76 -24.75 4.81
CA PRO A 295 3.83 -25.73 5.31
C PRO A 295 3.60 -25.35 6.77
N LEU A 296 2.35 -24.97 7.08
CA LEU A 296 1.86 -24.83 8.44
C LEU A 296 2.48 -26.00 9.19
N ARG A 297 3.53 -25.78 9.98
CA ARG A 297 3.83 -26.76 11.03
C ARG A 297 2.55 -26.69 11.84
N PRO A 298 1.71 -27.73 11.85
CA PRO A 298 0.59 -27.72 12.74
C PRO A 298 1.25 -27.54 14.10
N GLN A 299 1.06 -26.38 14.74
CA GLN A 299 1.32 -26.29 16.15
C GLN A 299 0.26 -27.21 16.73
N THR A 300 0.61 -28.49 16.83
CA THR A 300 -0.19 -29.49 17.50
C THR A 300 -0.29 -28.99 18.92
N ASP A 301 -1.47 -28.47 19.27
CA ASP A 301 -1.97 -28.47 20.63
C ASP A 301 -1.60 -29.83 21.20
N LEU A 302 -0.56 -29.87 22.05
CA LEU A 302 0.00 -31.12 22.54
C LEU A 302 -1.14 -31.81 23.28
N GLU A 303 -1.65 -32.90 22.70
CA GLU A 303 -2.78 -33.69 23.20
C GLU A 303 -4.20 -33.09 23.02
N ARG A 304 -4.39 -32.07 22.15
CA ARG A 304 -5.71 -31.43 21.87
C ARG A 304 -6.42 -30.81 23.10
N LYS A 305 -5.69 -30.54 24.18
CA LYS A 305 -6.27 -30.10 25.45
C LYS A 305 -6.89 -28.70 25.37
N ALA A 306 -6.24 -27.75 24.70
CA ALA A 306 -6.78 -26.40 24.57
C ALA A 306 -8.05 -26.38 23.71
N MET A 307 -8.06 -27.16 22.63
CA MET A 307 -9.25 -27.30 21.77
C MET A 307 -10.40 -28.01 22.50
N ASP A 308 -10.11 -29.08 23.25
CA ASP A 308 -11.13 -29.78 24.03
C ASP A 308 -11.69 -28.91 25.16
N SER A 309 -10.85 -28.11 25.83
CA SER A 309 -11.30 -27.13 26.81
C SER A 309 -12.18 -26.06 26.17
N ILE A 310 -11.83 -25.53 24.99
CA ILE A 310 -12.69 -24.57 24.28
C ILE A 310 -14.04 -25.19 23.91
N ARG A 311 -14.07 -26.39 23.31
CA ARG A 311 -15.33 -27.08 22.99
C ARG A 311 -16.20 -27.27 24.22
N ARG A 312 -15.61 -27.67 25.35
CA ARG A 312 -16.33 -27.80 26.62
C ARG A 312 -16.83 -26.45 27.12
N ILE A 313 -16.02 -25.39 27.08
CA ILE A 313 -16.45 -24.03 27.44
C ILE A 313 -17.66 -23.61 26.59
N LEU A 314 -17.63 -23.84 25.28
CA LEU A 314 -18.76 -23.52 24.39
C LEU A 314 -20.03 -24.33 24.72
N GLN A 315 -19.89 -25.63 24.99
CA GLN A 315 -21.01 -26.50 25.38
C GLN A 315 -21.62 -26.10 26.74
N GLU A 316 -20.79 -25.68 27.68
CA GLU A 316 -21.19 -25.31 29.05
C GLU A 316 -21.82 -23.90 29.09
N MET A 317 -21.35 -22.98 28.25
CA MET A 317 -21.96 -21.65 28.08
C MET A 317 -23.43 -21.73 27.61
N ASN A 318 -23.76 -22.74 26.80
CA ASN A 318 -25.12 -22.94 26.28
C ASN A 318 -26.05 -23.73 27.24
N SER A 319 -25.50 -24.42 28.24
CA SER A 319 -26.26 -25.31 29.13
C SER A 319 -26.53 -24.77 30.55
N GLY A 320 -26.02 -23.58 30.88
CA GLY A 320 -26.40 -22.86 32.11
C GLY A 320 -25.83 -23.44 33.41
N VAL A 321 -24.54 -23.82 33.39
CA VAL A 321 -23.88 -24.57 34.47
C VAL A 321 -23.29 -23.68 35.59
N THR A 322 -22.94 -24.31 36.72
CA THR A 322 -22.34 -23.68 37.91
C THR A 322 -21.02 -22.98 37.62
N GLN A 323 -20.87 -21.75 38.15
CA GLN A 323 -19.71 -20.88 37.98
C GLN A 323 -18.35 -21.54 38.34
N GLU A 324 -18.33 -22.47 39.28
CA GLU A 324 -17.11 -23.21 39.67
C GLU A 324 -16.56 -24.08 38.54
N ARG A 325 -17.43 -24.80 37.82
CA ARG A 325 -17.02 -25.64 36.67
C ARG A 325 -16.49 -24.79 35.52
N MET A 326 -17.04 -23.58 35.36
CA MET A 326 -16.58 -22.65 34.35
C MET A 326 -15.16 -22.16 34.65
N LEU A 327 -14.89 -21.82 35.91
CA LEU A 327 -13.56 -21.38 36.35
C LEU A 327 -12.50 -22.47 36.15
N GLU A 328 -12.83 -23.74 36.40
CA GLU A 328 -11.92 -24.87 36.16
C GLU A 328 -11.53 -24.99 34.68
N LEU A 329 -12.50 -24.95 33.77
CA LEU A 329 -12.25 -25.05 32.33
C LEU A 329 -11.46 -23.84 31.80
N GLN A 330 -11.72 -22.65 32.33
CA GLN A 330 -10.96 -21.45 32.02
C GLN A 330 -9.49 -21.58 32.49
N ASP A 331 -9.25 -22.13 33.69
CA ASP A 331 -7.90 -22.39 34.18
C ASP A 331 -7.15 -23.43 33.34
N GLU A 332 -7.81 -24.50 32.92
CA GLU A 332 -7.24 -25.49 31.99
C GLU A 332 -6.85 -24.84 30.65
N LEU A 333 -7.71 -23.96 30.12
CA LEU A 333 -7.44 -23.21 28.89
C LEU A 333 -6.26 -22.23 29.07
N ARG A 334 -6.16 -21.54 30.21
CA ARG A 334 -5.04 -20.66 30.53
C ARG A 334 -3.72 -21.43 30.56
N GLN A 335 -3.69 -22.56 31.25
CA GLN A 335 -2.49 -23.38 31.40
C GLN A 335 -2.04 -23.94 30.04
N SER A 336 -2.96 -24.47 29.24
CA SER A 336 -2.64 -25.00 27.90
C SER A 336 -2.21 -23.92 26.92
N SER A 337 -2.85 -22.74 26.92
CA SER A 337 -2.46 -21.59 26.09
C SER A 337 -1.08 -21.03 26.45
N ASN A 338 -0.74 -20.99 27.74
CA ASN A 338 0.57 -20.53 28.21
C ASN A 338 1.70 -21.47 27.80
N VAL A 339 1.43 -22.78 27.77
CA VAL A 339 2.37 -23.78 27.27
C VAL A 339 2.69 -23.53 25.78
N ILE A 340 1.69 -23.23 24.94
CA ILE A 340 1.90 -22.86 23.52
C ILE A 340 2.71 -21.56 23.37
N SER A 341 2.43 -20.55 24.19
CA SER A 341 3.18 -19.27 24.23
C SER A 341 4.65 -19.47 24.61
N SER A 342 4.94 -20.38 25.54
CA SER A 342 6.33 -20.73 25.93
C SER A 342 7.08 -21.57 24.88
N TYR A 343 6.39 -22.47 24.16
CA TYR A 343 6.97 -23.21 23.02
C TYR A 343 7.18 -22.33 21.77
N SER A 344 6.53 -21.16 21.71
CA SER A 344 6.79 -20.14 20.69
C SER A 344 8.15 -19.45 20.88
N SER A 345 8.89 -19.76 21.96
CA SER A 345 10.30 -19.41 22.13
C SER A 345 11.20 -20.60 21.76
N PRO A 346 11.55 -20.73 20.47
CA PRO A 346 12.94 -20.58 20.16
C PRO A 346 13.09 -19.34 19.30
N ALA A 347 13.58 -18.26 19.93
CA ALA A 347 14.00 -17.04 19.25
C ALA A 347 14.95 -17.28 18.05
N ALA A 348 15.44 -18.51 17.83
CA ALA A 348 16.19 -18.89 16.63
C ALA A 348 15.31 -19.06 15.37
N ASN A 349 14.14 -19.74 15.44
CA ASN A 349 13.40 -20.12 14.23
C ASN A 349 12.49 -19.01 13.70
N GLN A 350 11.85 -18.23 14.58
CA GLN A 350 11.06 -17.07 14.16
C GLN A 350 11.95 -15.97 13.56
N ASN A 351 13.17 -15.78 14.07
CA ASN A 351 14.14 -14.86 13.49
C ASN A 351 14.60 -15.31 12.09
N VAL A 352 14.69 -16.62 11.85
CA VAL A 352 15.08 -17.16 10.53
C VAL A 352 13.95 -16.94 9.51
N ASP A 353 12.70 -17.29 9.84
CA ASP A 353 11.57 -17.10 8.92
C ASP A 353 11.19 -15.62 8.73
N GLU A 354 11.29 -14.79 9.79
CA GLU A 354 11.10 -13.35 9.67
C GLU A 354 12.20 -12.68 8.82
N ARG A 355 13.45 -13.12 8.98
CA ARG A 355 14.57 -12.64 8.16
C ARG A 355 14.40 -13.08 6.71
N ARG A 356 14.04 -14.34 6.46
CA ARG A 356 13.70 -14.85 5.13
C ARG A 356 12.61 -14.00 4.48
N TYR A 357 11.51 -13.74 5.18
CA TYR A 357 10.41 -12.91 4.68
C TYR A 357 10.83 -11.47 4.41
N ARG A 358 11.48 -10.80 5.36
CA ARG A 358 11.93 -9.40 5.21
C ARG A 358 12.91 -9.25 4.05
N SER A 359 13.92 -10.12 3.98
CA SER A 359 14.91 -10.10 2.91
C SER A 359 14.26 -10.46 1.56
N SER A 360 13.24 -11.34 1.57
CA SER A 360 12.48 -11.67 0.35
C SER A 360 11.64 -10.50 -0.15
N VAL A 361 10.78 -9.92 0.70
CA VAL A 361 9.94 -8.77 0.32
C VAL A 361 10.80 -7.59 -0.14
N ALA A 362 11.89 -7.30 0.58
CA ALA A 362 12.82 -6.25 0.19
C ALA A 362 13.44 -6.51 -1.19
N ALA A 363 13.78 -7.77 -1.52
CA ALA A 363 14.33 -8.12 -2.82
C ALA A 363 13.30 -8.08 -3.96
N ILE A 364 12.04 -8.46 -3.73
CA ILE A 364 10.97 -8.32 -4.76
C ILE A 364 10.72 -6.85 -5.06
N THR A 365 10.53 -5.99 -4.05
CA THR A 365 10.27 -4.56 -4.25
C THR A 365 11.40 -3.90 -5.05
N ARG A 366 12.67 -4.20 -4.73
CA ARG A 366 13.84 -3.71 -5.46
C ARG A 366 13.92 -4.23 -6.90
N SER A 367 13.52 -5.47 -7.12
CA SER A 367 13.47 -6.04 -8.45
C SER A 367 12.42 -5.34 -9.33
N SER A 368 11.33 -4.82 -8.76
CA SER A 368 10.28 -4.12 -9.51
C SER A 368 10.64 -2.66 -9.83
N ASP A 369 11.35 -1.96 -8.95
CA ASP A 369 11.76 -0.56 -9.15
C ASP A 369 12.89 -0.38 -10.17
N SER A 370 13.67 -1.42 -10.45
CA SER A 370 14.81 -1.37 -11.39
C SER A 370 14.42 -1.47 -12.86
N THR A 371 13.20 -1.91 -13.18
CA THR A 371 12.68 -1.95 -14.55
C THR A 371 12.32 -0.57 -15.12
N SER A 372 12.26 0.49 -14.31
CA SER A 372 11.82 1.83 -14.72
C SER A 372 12.91 2.92 -14.70
N ARG A 373 14.09 2.66 -14.10
CA ARG A 373 15.21 3.63 -14.02
C ARG A 373 16.52 2.97 -14.43
N GLY A 374 16.94 3.19 -15.68
CA GLY A 374 18.25 2.74 -16.17
C GLY A 374 19.42 3.37 -15.40
N GLY A 375 20.31 2.53 -14.88
CA GLY A 375 21.72 2.88 -14.61
C GLY A 375 22.10 3.63 -13.33
N SER A 376 21.17 4.00 -12.43
CA SER A 376 21.50 4.70 -11.17
C SER A 376 21.76 3.74 -10.01
N LEU A 377 22.85 3.99 -9.25
CA LEU A 377 23.23 3.25 -8.04
C LEU A 377 22.10 3.14 -6.99
N ASN A 378 21.24 4.16 -6.87
CA ASN A 378 20.10 4.14 -5.96
C ASN A 378 19.01 3.12 -6.33
N SER A 379 18.82 2.84 -7.63
CA SER A 379 17.83 1.87 -8.10
C SER A 379 18.30 0.43 -7.87
N ILE A 380 19.62 0.23 -7.81
CA ILE A 380 20.26 -1.08 -7.67
C ILE A 380 20.55 -1.39 -6.19
N MET A 381 20.83 -0.38 -5.35
CA MET A 381 21.26 -0.59 -3.95
C MET A 381 20.74 0.45 -2.92
N PRO A 382 19.46 0.44 -2.52
CA PRO A 382 19.01 1.17 -1.34
C PRO A 382 19.44 0.47 -0.03
N SER A 383 19.88 1.25 0.95
CA SER A 383 20.25 0.82 2.31
C SER A 383 19.06 0.25 3.08
N MET A 384 19.27 -0.86 3.79
CA MET A 384 18.33 -1.34 4.81
C MET A 384 18.52 -0.47 6.07
N PRO A 385 17.46 0.06 6.69
CA PRO A 385 17.59 0.63 8.03
C PRO A 385 18.02 -0.50 8.99
N GLN A 386 19.23 -0.41 9.51
CA GLN A 386 19.69 -1.26 10.61
C GLN A 386 18.95 -0.84 11.89
N SER A 387 17.75 -1.37 12.10
CA SER A 387 17.10 -1.30 13.40
C SER A 387 17.79 -2.30 14.32
N ASN A 388 18.56 -1.79 15.29
CA ASN A 388 19.02 -2.54 16.47
C ASN A 388 17.85 -3.35 17.05
N PRO A 389 17.95 -4.68 17.23
CA PRO A 389 16.89 -5.44 17.88
C PRO A 389 16.94 -5.14 19.38
N GLN A 390 16.18 -4.13 19.80
CA GLN A 390 15.79 -4.05 21.20
C GLN A 390 14.91 -5.27 21.49
N ARG A 391 15.44 -6.18 22.31
CA ARG A 391 14.71 -7.32 22.86
C ARG A 391 13.57 -6.79 23.72
N PHE A 392 12.35 -6.85 23.19
CA PHE A 392 11.14 -6.67 23.99
C PHE A 392 10.57 -8.05 24.32
N ASN A 393 10.52 -8.36 25.63
CA ASN A 393 9.86 -9.55 26.18
C ASN A 393 8.33 -9.41 26.05
N ARG A 394 7.78 -9.52 24.84
CA ARG A 394 6.33 -9.72 24.66
C ARG A 394 6.10 -10.97 23.82
N PRO A 395 5.14 -11.83 24.21
CA PRO A 395 4.85 -13.04 23.47
C PRO A 395 4.38 -12.66 22.04
N PRO A 396 4.82 -13.40 21.01
CA PRO A 396 4.39 -13.17 19.63
C PRO A 396 2.88 -13.44 19.49
N LEU A 397 2.27 -12.79 18.49
CA LEU A 397 0.89 -13.14 18.10
C LEU A 397 0.89 -14.52 17.43
N LEU A 398 -0.08 -15.34 17.81
CA LEU A 398 -0.36 -16.66 17.25
C LEU A 398 -1.12 -16.55 15.93
N THR A 399 -1.89 -15.49 15.72
CA THR A 399 -2.56 -15.27 14.43
C THR A 399 -1.54 -15.02 13.31
N PRO A 400 -1.51 -15.84 12.24
CA PRO A 400 -0.50 -15.75 11.19
C PRO A 400 -0.49 -14.40 10.45
N GLY A 401 0.71 -13.89 10.18
CA GLY A 401 0.94 -12.68 9.39
C GLY A 401 0.89 -11.37 10.17
N PHE A 402 0.37 -11.35 11.40
CA PHE A 402 0.33 -10.17 12.25
C PHE A 402 1.57 -10.05 13.14
N LYS A 403 1.99 -8.82 13.41
CA LYS A 403 3.11 -8.46 14.26
C LYS A 403 2.61 -7.70 15.49
N ALA A 404 3.05 -8.14 16.66
CA ALA A 404 2.86 -7.39 17.90
C ALA A 404 3.73 -6.11 17.84
N PRO A 405 3.14 -4.91 17.87
CA PRO A 405 3.92 -3.67 17.92
C PRO A 405 4.58 -3.49 19.29
N ALA A 406 5.72 -2.78 19.29
CA ALA A 406 6.48 -2.52 20.51
C ALA A 406 5.71 -1.63 21.51
N ALA A 407 4.99 -0.63 21.01
CA ALA A 407 4.18 0.27 21.83
C ALA A 407 2.83 -0.39 22.19
N SER A 408 2.44 -0.35 23.47
CA SER A 408 1.13 -0.85 23.92
C SER A 408 -0.05 -0.07 23.32
N GLU A 409 0.12 1.23 23.06
CA GLU A 409 -0.93 2.08 22.45
C GLU A 409 -1.28 1.65 21.02
N ALA A 410 -0.39 0.93 20.36
CA ALA A 410 -0.58 0.36 19.04
C ALA A 410 -1.31 -1.01 19.07
N MET A 411 -1.82 -1.43 20.23
CA MET A 411 -2.65 -2.62 20.41
C MET A 411 -3.88 -2.31 21.25
N PHE A 412 -4.95 -3.07 21.06
CA PHE A 412 -6.09 -3.05 21.96
C PHE A 412 -6.00 -4.21 22.95
N LEU A 413 -5.64 -3.88 24.20
CA LEU A 413 -5.55 -4.84 25.29
C LEU A 413 -6.85 -4.87 26.10
N GLY A 414 -7.20 -6.04 26.63
CA GLY A 414 -8.32 -6.19 27.54
C GLY A 414 -8.44 -7.61 28.13
N LYS A 415 -9.49 -7.81 28.93
CA LYS A 415 -9.84 -9.10 29.51
C LYS A 415 -10.49 -10.00 28.47
N CYS A 416 -9.97 -11.21 28.28
CA CYS A 416 -10.57 -12.21 27.41
C CYS A 416 -11.83 -12.80 28.03
N GLU A 417 -12.91 -12.93 27.26
CA GLU A 417 -14.16 -13.50 27.77
C GLU A 417 -14.16 -15.02 27.87
N LEU A 418 -13.26 -15.69 27.13
CA LEU A 418 -13.18 -17.14 27.09
C LEU A 418 -12.24 -17.71 28.15
N CYS A 419 -11.03 -17.16 28.29
CA CYS A 419 -10.05 -17.65 29.28
C CYS A 419 -9.87 -16.73 30.48
N GLU A 420 -10.56 -15.58 30.51
CA GLU A 420 -10.46 -14.58 31.58
C GLU A 420 -9.06 -13.99 31.84
N ASN A 421 -8.12 -14.19 30.92
CA ASN A 421 -6.82 -13.51 31.00
C ASN A 421 -6.99 -12.00 30.80
N ASP A 422 -6.49 -11.25 31.77
CA ASP A 422 -6.39 -9.78 31.71
C ASP A 422 -5.22 -9.32 30.85
N ASP A 423 -5.28 -8.08 30.37
CA ASP A 423 -4.22 -7.39 29.61
C ASP A 423 -3.70 -8.15 28.38
N THR A 424 -4.56 -8.94 27.72
CA THR A 424 -4.23 -9.67 26.50
C THR A 424 -4.63 -8.91 25.25
N ASN A 425 -3.91 -9.13 24.15
CA ASN A 425 -4.30 -8.58 22.84
C ASN A 425 -5.59 -9.24 22.37
N LEU A 426 -6.63 -8.43 22.18
CA LEU A 426 -7.94 -8.88 21.75
C LEU A 426 -8.03 -8.98 20.22
N VAL A 427 -8.95 -9.80 19.74
CA VAL A 427 -9.08 -10.18 18.33
C VAL A 427 -10.53 -10.09 17.91
N LEU A 428 -10.78 -9.39 16.79
CA LEU A 428 -12.08 -9.41 16.14
C LEU A 428 -12.28 -10.73 15.42
N LEU A 429 -13.38 -11.41 15.74
CA LEU A 429 -13.81 -12.62 15.06
C LEU A 429 -14.69 -12.24 13.88
N LEU A 430 -14.33 -12.69 12.67
CA LEU A 430 -15.09 -12.42 11.46
C LEU A 430 -15.84 -13.68 11.01
N ARG A 431 -17.17 -13.63 11.07
CA ARG A 431 -18.07 -14.71 10.66
C ARG A 431 -18.35 -14.68 9.17
N ALA A 432 -18.81 -15.81 8.64
CA ALA A 432 -19.26 -15.91 7.26
C ALA A 432 -20.48 -14.99 7.03
N PRO A 433 -20.55 -14.30 5.88
CA PRO A 433 -21.69 -13.46 5.57
C PRO A 433 -22.96 -14.34 5.39
N PRO A 434 -24.15 -13.81 5.75
CA PRO A 434 -25.42 -14.51 5.51
C PRO A 434 -25.59 -14.86 4.03
N SER A 435 -25.96 -16.11 3.73
CA SER A 435 -26.14 -16.60 2.35
C SER A 435 -27.53 -16.32 1.76
N GLU A 436 -28.49 -15.95 2.60
CA GLU A 436 -29.91 -15.83 2.23
C GLU A 436 -30.27 -14.53 1.51
N HIS A 437 -29.41 -13.51 1.62
CA HIS A 437 -29.69 -12.17 1.12
C HIS A 437 -28.56 -11.70 0.22
N SER A 438 -28.90 -11.11 -0.93
CA SER A 438 -27.92 -10.48 -1.81
C SER A 438 -28.34 -9.08 -2.22
N THR A 439 -27.37 -8.18 -2.22
CA THR A 439 -27.52 -6.79 -2.63
C THR A 439 -27.39 -6.69 -4.16
N PRO A 440 -28.41 -6.16 -4.88
CA PRO A 440 -28.32 -5.99 -6.32
C PRO A 440 -27.11 -5.15 -6.74
N GLY A 441 -26.31 -5.66 -7.69
CA GLY A 441 -25.13 -4.98 -8.21
C GLY A 441 -23.89 -5.02 -7.32
N PHE A 442 -23.94 -5.68 -6.15
CA PHE A 442 -22.76 -5.88 -5.32
C PHE A 442 -21.86 -7.00 -5.89
N PRO A 443 -20.51 -6.88 -5.83
CA PRO A 443 -19.63 -7.86 -6.47
C PRO A 443 -19.80 -9.29 -5.91
N PRO A 444 -19.85 -10.32 -6.78
CA PRO A 444 -19.94 -11.71 -6.35
C PRO A 444 -18.62 -12.21 -5.71
N PRO A 445 -18.63 -13.33 -4.96
CA PRO A 445 -17.42 -13.91 -4.39
C PRO A 445 -16.32 -14.11 -5.44
N GLY A 446 -15.09 -13.73 -5.11
CA GLY A 446 -13.92 -13.89 -5.98
C GLY A 446 -13.76 -12.82 -7.08
N ALA A 447 -14.69 -11.87 -7.22
CA ALA A 447 -14.66 -10.88 -8.29
C ALA A 447 -13.49 -9.87 -8.18
N ALA A 448 -13.02 -9.58 -6.96
CA ALA A 448 -11.96 -8.61 -6.67
C ALA A 448 -12.13 -7.25 -7.38
N MET A 449 -13.38 -6.73 -7.41
CA MET A 449 -13.71 -5.53 -8.18
C MET A 449 -13.53 -4.24 -7.36
N PRO A 450 -13.10 -3.14 -8.00
CA PRO A 450 -13.07 -1.83 -7.34
C PRO A 450 -14.48 -1.29 -7.11
N LEU A 451 -14.67 -0.58 -6.00
CA LEU A 451 -15.92 0.08 -5.64
C LEU A 451 -15.85 1.59 -5.91
N THR A 452 -16.92 2.15 -6.48
CA THR A 452 -17.08 3.61 -6.60
C THR A 452 -17.30 4.27 -5.24
N TYR A 453 -18.01 3.60 -4.32
CA TYR A 453 -18.37 4.16 -3.00
C TYR A 453 -18.08 3.17 -1.87
N PRO A 454 -16.80 2.91 -1.53
CA PRO A 454 -16.44 1.91 -0.53
C PRO A 454 -17.04 2.14 0.87
N LEU A 455 -17.28 3.40 1.27
CA LEU A 455 -17.85 3.72 2.58
C LEU A 455 -19.37 3.42 2.66
N ALA A 456 -20.04 3.20 1.53
CA ALA A 456 -21.48 2.98 1.48
C ALA A 456 -21.89 1.52 1.69
N VAL A 457 -20.95 0.57 1.65
CA VAL A 457 -21.29 -0.87 1.60
C VAL A 457 -21.50 -1.50 2.97
N GLY A 458 -21.17 -0.80 4.06
CA GLY A 458 -21.12 -1.41 5.40
C GLY A 458 -22.45 -1.86 6.00
N ASN A 459 -23.58 -1.55 5.35
CA ASN A 459 -24.92 -2.02 5.73
C ASN A 459 -25.42 -3.18 4.85
N PHE A 460 -24.63 -3.66 3.89
CA PHE A 460 -25.01 -4.77 3.03
C PHE A 460 -24.91 -6.10 3.79
N PRO A 461 -25.85 -7.04 3.59
CA PRO A 461 -25.80 -8.36 4.21
C PRO A 461 -24.45 -9.05 4.00
N GLU A 462 -23.87 -8.95 2.80
CA GLU A 462 -22.58 -9.55 2.45
C GLU A 462 -21.39 -9.00 3.24
N THR A 463 -21.57 -7.86 3.92
CA THR A 463 -20.53 -7.19 4.71
C THR A 463 -20.78 -7.31 6.21
N ASP A 464 -21.86 -7.99 6.62
CA ASP A 464 -22.19 -8.26 8.01
C ASP A 464 -21.37 -9.42 8.58
N ILE A 465 -20.06 -9.18 8.67
CA ILE A 465 -19.06 -10.20 8.99
C ILE A 465 -18.50 -10.09 10.41
N VAL A 466 -18.80 -9.05 11.18
CA VAL A 466 -18.25 -8.90 12.54
C VAL A 466 -19.10 -9.68 13.53
N SER A 467 -18.51 -10.63 14.25
CA SER A 467 -19.20 -11.36 15.32
C SER A 467 -19.43 -10.45 16.54
N SER A 468 -20.48 -10.74 17.32
CA SER A 468 -20.74 -10.05 18.59
C SER A 468 -19.83 -10.49 19.74
N SER A 469 -18.96 -11.49 19.53
CA SER A 469 -18.00 -11.98 20.52
C SER A 469 -16.58 -11.51 20.22
N ILE A 470 -15.78 -11.33 21.28
CA ILE A 470 -14.37 -10.93 21.19
C ILE A 470 -13.54 -11.76 22.19
N CYS A 471 -12.35 -12.19 21.80
CA CYS A 471 -11.47 -12.96 22.68
C CYS A 471 -10.00 -12.60 22.47
N CYS A 472 -9.10 -13.17 23.28
CA CYS A 472 -7.67 -12.98 23.09
C CYS A 472 -7.15 -13.76 21.88
N ASP A 473 -5.94 -13.40 21.44
CA ASP A 473 -5.27 -13.99 20.29
C ASP A 473 -5.10 -15.52 20.41
N ALA A 474 -4.73 -16.03 21.58
CA ALA A 474 -4.63 -17.47 21.80
C ALA A 474 -5.97 -18.21 21.67
N CYS A 475 -7.04 -17.69 22.27
CA CYS A 475 -8.37 -18.30 22.13
C CYS A 475 -8.85 -18.22 20.68
N SER A 476 -8.61 -17.09 20.00
CA SER A 476 -9.03 -16.89 18.61
C SER A 476 -8.32 -17.85 17.65
N TYR A 477 -7.06 -18.18 17.92
CA TYR A 477 -6.28 -19.14 17.13
C TYR A 477 -6.93 -20.53 17.16
N HIS A 478 -7.34 -20.99 18.34
CA HIS A 478 -8.03 -22.26 18.48
C HIS A 478 -9.44 -22.25 17.87
N LEU A 479 -10.20 -21.16 18.06
CA LEU A 479 -11.50 -21.01 17.37
C LEU A 479 -11.35 -21.04 15.85
N ALA A 480 -10.31 -20.42 15.30
CA ALA A 480 -10.03 -20.45 13.86
C ALA A 480 -9.70 -21.86 13.34
N GLN A 481 -9.17 -22.76 14.18
CA GLN A 481 -8.95 -24.16 13.80
C GLN A 481 -10.26 -24.98 13.81
N GLU A 482 -11.19 -24.66 14.70
CA GLU A 482 -12.51 -25.30 14.77
C GLU A 482 -13.48 -24.76 13.71
N GLY A 483 -13.32 -23.50 13.30
CA GLY A 483 -14.16 -22.87 12.27
C GLY A 483 -15.50 -22.33 12.80
N GLU A 484 -15.68 -22.23 14.11
CA GLU A 484 -16.91 -21.74 14.75
C GLU A 484 -16.61 -20.65 15.80
N THR A 485 -17.51 -19.67 15.92
CA THR A 485 -17.48 -18.65 16.98
C THR A 485 -18.12 -19.18 18.26
N PRO A 486 -17.97 -18.49 19.41
CA PRO A 486 -18.68 -18.87 20.63
C PRO A 486 -20.21 -18.82 20.55
N LEU A 487 -20.75 -18.26 19.47
CA LEU A 487 -22.18 -18.15 19.20
C LEU A 487 -22.64 -19.13 18.11
N GLU A 488 -21.85 -20.17 17.83
CA GLU A 488 -22.12 -21.19 16.80
C GLU A 488 -22.21 -20.60 15.37
N GLU A 489 -21.59 -19.44 15.14
CA GLU A 489 -21.49 -18.84 13.81
C GLU A 489 -20.28 -19.43 13.08
N THR A 490 -20.38 -19.67 11.77
CA THR A 490 -19.21 -20.10 10.99
C THR A 490 -18.14 -19.01 10.97
N LEU A 491 -16.99 -19.26 11.57
CA LEU A 491 -15.85 -18.35 11.62
C LEU A 491 -15.10 -18.40 10.28
N SER A 492 -14.97 -17.26 9.61
CA SER A 492 -14.24 -17.14 8.33
C SER A 492 -12.79 -16.74 8.54
N CYS A 493 -12.54 -15.75 9.40
CA CYS A 493 -11.19 -15.29 9.70
C CYS A 493 -11.14 -14.50 11.01
N VAL A 494 -9.93 -14.15 11.44
CA VAL A 494 -9.68 -13.43 12.69
C VAL A 494 -8.72 -12.27 12.45
N ILE A 495 -8.96 -11.13 13.12
CA ILE A 495 -8.12 -9.93 12.99
C ILE A 495 -7.70 -9.46 14.39
N PRO A 496 -6.42 -9.68 14.77
CA PRO A 496 -5.86 -9.14 15.99
C PRO A 496 -5.91 -7.62 15.98
N LEU A 497 -6.29 -7.03 17.11
CA LEU A 497 -6.41 -5.59 17.25
C LEU A 497 -5.05 -4.93 17.48
N VAL A 498 -4.28 -4.85 16.41
CA VAL A 498 -2.96 -4.24 16.34
C VAL A 498 -2.90 -3.22 15.22
N THR A 499 -2.03 -2.20 15.33
CA THR A 499 -2.06 -1.07 14.40
C THR A 499 -1.94 -1.49 12.92
N TYR A 500 -2.80 -0.92 12.10
CA TYR A 500 -2.85 -1.10 10.65
C TYR A 500 -1.56 -0.63 9.98
N ALA A 501 -0.90 0.42 10.50
CA ALA A 501 0.33 0.97 9.90
C ALA A 501 1.43 -0.08 9.71
N ILE A 502 1.55 -1.03 10.65
CA ILE A 502 2.55 -2.09 10.63
C ILE A 502 2.01 -3.36 9.96
N ASN A 503 0.69 -3.57 10.04
CA ASN A 503 0.03 -4.83 9.71
C ASN A 503 -0.86 -4.75 8.46
N ALA A 504 -0.80 -3.67 7.66
CA ALA A 504 -1.66 -3.44 6.51
C ALA A 504 -1.79 -4.65 5.56
N PRO A 505 -0.71 -5.36 5.17
CA PRO A 505 -0.84 -6.56 4.32
C PRO A 505 -1.64 -7.69 4.97
N ALA A 506 -1.44 -7.91 6.27
CA ALA A 506 -2.15 -8.96 7.03
C ALA A 506 -3.64 -8.62 7.19
N TYR A 507 -3.96 -7.35 7.48
CA TYR A 507 -5.33 -6.85 7.48
C TYR A 507 -6.01 -7.09 6.13
N LYS A 508 -5.39 -6.64 5.02
CA LYS A 508 -5.95 -6.83 3.68
C LYS A 508 -6.18 -8.31 3.35
N LYS A 509 -5.24 -9.19 3.71
CA LYS A 509 -5.36 -10.64 3.50
C LYS A 509 -6.55 -11.23 4.28
N GLN A 510 -6.69 -10.92 5.57
CA GLN A 510 -7.83 -11.43 6.36
C GLN A 510 -9.16 -10.84 5.89
N LEU A 511 -9.19 -9.57 5.52
CA LEU A 511 -10.40 -8.94 4.97
C LEU A 511 -10.81 -9.54 3.62
N LYS A 512 -9.86 -9.91 2.77
CA LYS A 512 -10.16 -10.70 1.55
C LYS A 512 -10.82 -12.01 1.88
N ILE A 513 -10.37 -12.73 2.90
CA ILE A 513 -11.00 -13.99 3.31
C ILE A 513 -12.42 -13.73 3.82
N GLY A 514 -12.59 -12.80 4.78
CA GLY A 514 -13.88 -12.50 5.40
C GLY A 514 -14.91 -11.95 4.40
N LEU A 515 -14.47 -11.14 3.44
CA LEU A 515 -15.31 -10.59 2.36
C LEU A 515 -15.33 -11.46 1.10
N GLN A 516 -14.87 -12.72 1.19
CA GLN A 516 -14.90 -13.70 0.11
C GLN A 516 -14.27 -13.18 -1.20
N ASN A 517 -13.22 -12.37 -1.10
CA ASN A 517 -12.47 -11.76 -2.19
C ASN A 517 -13.35 -11.00 -3.20
N ARG A 518 -14.42 -10.35 -2.73
CA ARG A 518 -15.34 -9.56 -3.56
C ARG A 518 -14.74 -8.22 -4.02
N LEU A 519 -13.93 -7.60 -3.17
CA LEU A 519 -13.48 -6.21 -3.31
C LEU A 519 -12.00 -6.12 -3.69
N SER A 520 -11.62 -5.03 -4.35
CA SER A 520 -10.22 -4.69 -4.63
C SER A 520 -9.44 -4.42 -3.34
N GLU A 521 -8.12 -4.61 -3.35
CA GLU A 521 -7.26 -4.41 -2.16
C GLU A 521 -7.24 -2.97 -1.64
N ASP A 522 -7.52 -2.00 -2.51
CA ASP A 522 -7.46 -0.59 -2.19
C ASP A 522 -8.74 -0.12 -1.48
N ASP A 523 -9.86 -0.80 -1.71
CA ASP A 523 -11.15 -0.50 -1.07
C ASP A 523 -11.31 -1.13 0.31
N LEU A 524 -10.56 -2.20 0.60
CA LEU A 524 -10.71 -2.97 1.84
C LEU A 524 -10.66 -2.12 3.11
N PRO A 525 -9.74 -1.13 3.27
CA PRO A 525 -9.69 -0.33 4.50
C PRO A 525 -10.93 0.54 4.68
N GLN A 526 -11.46 1.13 3.60
CA GLN A 526 -12.65 1.97 3.64
C GLN A 526 -13.92 1.13 3.85
N ALA A 527 -14.06 0.02 3.14
CA ALA A 527 -15.16 -0.91 3.33
C ALA A 527 -15.15 -1.45 4.77
N PHE A 528 -13.97 -1.81 5.30
CA PHE A 528 -13.86 -2.29 6.68
C PHE A 528 -14.20 -1.22 7.71
N LEU A 529 -13.78 0.03 7.50
CA LEU A 529 -14.21 1.16 8.33
C LEU A 529 -15.74 1.30 8.33
N ALA A 530 -16.39 1.18 7.16
CA ALA A 530 -17.84 1.23 7.05
C ALA A 530 -18.53 0.08 7.80
N ILE A 531 -18.00 -1.14 7.68
CA ILE A 531 -18.49 -2.33 8.40
C ILE A 531 -18.40 -2.11 9.92
N LEU A 532 -17.26 -1.64 10.41
CA LEU A 532 -17.04 -1.37 11.83
C LEU A 532 -18.00 -0.31 12.37
N ILE A 533 -18.18 0.81 11.65
CA ILE A 533 -19.10 1.88 12.05
C ILE A 533 -20.56 1.40 12.06
N ASN A 534 -21.01 0.68 11.03
CA ASN A 534 -22.36 0.13 10.98
C ASN A 534 -22.59 -0.92 12.08
N THR A 535 -21.59 -1.76 12.36
CA THR A 535 -21.64 -2.71 13.48
C THR A 535 -21.80 -1.98 14.81
N LEU A 536 -21.03 -0.91 15.02
CA LEU A 536 -21.12 -0.09 16.23
C LEU A 536 -22.49 0.57 16.44
N GLN A 537 -23.19 0.92 15.35
CA GLN A 537 -24.55 1.46 15.41
C GLN A 537 -25.60 0.41 15.76
N ARG A 538 -25.42 -0.83 15.30
CA ARG A 538 -26.34 -1.95 15.58
C ARG A 538 -26.18 -2.53 16.99
N LEU A 539 -24.98 -2.42 17.57
CA LEU A 539 -24.72 -2.94 18.91
C LEU A 539 -25.59 -2.23 19.98
N PRO A 540 -26.32 -2.97 20.84
CA PRO A 540 -27.18 -2.38 21.87
C PRO A 540 -26.40 -1.54 22.89
N SER A 541 -27.07 -0.56 23.50
CA SER A 541 -26.48 0.31 24.51
C SER A 541 -26.53 -0.34 25.90
N ASN A 542 -25.34 -0.64 26.44
CA ASN A 542 -25.01 -0.99 27.84
C ASN A 542 -25.47 -2.35 28.41
N LYS A 543 -24.52 -3.31 28.47
CA LYS A 543 -23.94 -3.95 29.69
C LYS A 543 -22.93 -5.04 29.26
N GLY A 544 -21.86 -5.24 30.05
CA GLY A 544 -20.90 -6.35 29.88
C GLY A 544 -20.13 -6.36 28.56
N THR A 545 -20.10 -7.52 27.91
CA THR A 545 -19.39 -7.88 26.66
C THR A 545 -19.50 -6.89 25.52
N HIS A 546 -20.71 -6.36 25.28
CA HIS A 546 -20.90 -5.38 24.22
C HIS A 546 -20.10 -4.09 24.46
N MET A 547 -19.80 -3.72 25.71
CA MET A 547 -18.98 -2.54 25.98
C MET A 547 -17.53 -2.74 25.54
N LEU A 548 -16.97 -3.93 25.78
CA LEU A 548 -15.61 -4.27 25.37
C LEU A 548 -15.48 -4.27 23.85
N LEU A 549 -16.40 -4.95 23.15
CA LEU A 549 -16.44 -4.96 21.68
C LEU A 549 -16.63 -3.54 21.11
N ARG A 550 -17.51 -2.71 21.71
CA ARG A 550 -17.69 -1.32 21.28
C ARG A 550 -16.40 -0.51 21.39
N ASN A 551 -15.62 -0.71 22.45
CA ASN A 551 -14.35 -0.02 22.65
C ASN A 551 -13.28 -0.52 21.66
N ALA A 552 -13.23 -1.83 21.42
CA ALA A 552 -12.37 -2.45 20.41
C ALA A 552 -12.65 -1.92 19.00
N ILE A 553 -13.93 -1.86 18.61
CA ILE A 553 -14.35 -1.32 17.31
C ILE A 553 -13.98 0.17 17.19
N ARG A 554 -14.24 0.98 18.23
CA ARG A 554 -13.86 2.40 18.23
C ARG A 554 -12.35 2.61 18.09
N TRP A 555 -11.56 1.80 18.79
CA TRP A 555 -10.11 1.81 18.67
C TRP A 555 -9.67 1.48 17.25
N SER A 556 -10.26 0.44 16.66
CA SER A 556 -10.00 0.01 15.27
C SER A 556 -10.35 1.09 14.25
N CYS A 557 -11.50 1.76 14.41
CA CYS A 557 -11.88 2.88 13.56
C CYS A 557 -10.86 4.03 13.65
N LYS A 558 -10.42 4.39 14.86
CA LYS A 558 -9.42 5.45 15.06
C LYS A 558 -8.08 5.10 14.42
N ASP A 559 -7.64 3.86 14.56
CA ASP A 559 -6.40 3.37 13.96
C ASP A 559 -6.48 3.38 12.43
N LEU A 560 -7.54 2.81 11.84
CA LEU A 560 -7.76 2.83 10.39
C LEU A 560 -7.82 4.26 9.84
N LEU A 561 -8.53 5.16 10.51
CA LEU A 561 -8.64 6.56 10.09
C LEU A 561 -7.29 7.28 10.04
N SER A 562 -6.39 6.93 10.97
CA SER A 562 -5.08 7.58 11.08
C SER A 562 -4.04 6.94 10.17
N ASN A 563 -4.12 5.62 9.96
CA ASN A 563 -3.05 4.82 9.38
C ASN A 563 -3.36 4.21 8.02
N ALA A 564 -4.63 4.14 7.60
CA ALA A 564 -4.97 3.72 6.25
C ALA A 564 -4.85 4.89 5.28
N GLY A 565 -4.13 4.67 4.18
CA GLY A 565 -4.01 5.61 3.08
C GLY A 565 -5.19 5.53 2.10
N CYS A 566 -5.53 6.67 1.49
CA CYS A 566 -6.46 6.75 0.37
C CYS A 566 -5.68 6.99 -0.94
N PRO A 567 -5.84 6.16 -1.99
CA PRO A 567 -5.29 6.45 -3.32
C PRO A 567 -5.84 7.75 -3.91
N GLU A 568 -5.03 8.42 -4.74
CA GLU A 568 -5.35 9.71 -5.37
C GLU A 568 -6.60 9.66 -6.27
N ASP A 569 -6.83 8.52 -6.93
CA ASP A 569 -7.99 8.33 -7.80
C ASP A 569 -9.30 8.24 -7.00
N GLN A 570 -9.24 7.74 -5.76
CA GLN A 570 -10.39 7.65 -4.84
C GLN A 570 -10.62 8.96 -4.06
N LEU A 571 -9.61 9.83 -3.99
CA LEU A 571 -9.69 11.19 -3.44
C LEU A 571 -10.47 12.15 -4.35
N SER A 572 -10.64 11.81 -5.63
CA SER A 572 -11.54 12.54 -6.54
C SER A 572 -12.97 12.53 -6.02
N ILE A 573 -13.43 11.40 -5.46
CA ILE A 573 -14.80 11.24 -4.92
C ILE A 573 -15.03 12.04 -3.61
N LEU A 574 -13.98 12.65 -3.04
CA LEU A 574 -14.07 13.55 -1.88
C LEU A 574 -13.71 15.01 -2.23
N GLY A 575 -13.62 15.36 -3.52
CA GLY A 575 -13.35 16.73 -3.98
C GLY A 575 -11.90 17.19 -3.74
N THR A 576 -10.96 16.25 -3.66
CA THR A 576 -9.54 16.52 -3.39
C THR A 576 -8.69 16.41 -4.64
N GLN A 577 -8.65 17.46 -5.46
CA GLN A 577 -7.52 17.64 -6.38
C GLN A 577 -6.29 18.03 -5.56
N MET A 578 -5.33 17.12 -5.41
CA MET A 578 -4.03 17.38 -4.81
C MET A 578 -2.93 16.86 -5.75
N SER A 579 -1.70 17.36 -5.55
CA SER A 579 -0.55 17.03 -6.39
C SER A 579 -0.21 15.54 -6.34
N ALA A 580 -0.02 14.95 -7.52
CA ALA A 580 0.52 13.61 -7.74
C ALA A 580 1.66 13.30 -6.77
N ASN A 581 1.51 12.23 -5.98
CA ASN A 581 2.53 11.57 -5.11
C ASN A 581 2.37 11.64 -3.58
N LYS A 582 1.26 12.12 -3.00
CA LYS A 582 1.08 12.09 -1.53
C LYS A 582 -0.10 11.21 -1.10
N VAL A 583 0.20 10.08 -0.46
CA VAL A 583 -0.81 9.27 0.24
C VAL A 583 -1.31 10.06 1.45
N ILE A 584 -2.61 10.36 1.48
CA ILE A 584 -3.28 11.08 2.56
C ILE A 584 -3.99 10.05 3.46
N SER A 585 -4.04 10.30 4.77
CA SER A 585 -4.80 9.46 5.69
C SER A 585 -6.30 9.54 5.39
N LEU A 586 -7.06 8.48 5.68
CA LEU A 586 -8.53 8.51 5.53
C LEU A 586 -9.17 9.65 6.33
N LYS A 587 -8.66 9.94 7.53
CA LYS A 587 -9.10 11.08 8.35
C LYS A 587 -8.96 12.40 7.59
N ASP A 588 -7.77 12.69 7.09
CA ASP A 588 -7.47 13.96 6.43
C ASP A 588 -8.26 14.11 5.11
N ALA A 589 -8.45 13.01 4.39
CA ALA A 589 -9.28 12.96 3.18
C ALA A 589 -10.73 13.35 3.47
N ILE A 590 -11.36 12.70 4.45
CA ILE A 590 -12.74 12.98 4.86
C ILE A 590 -12.84 14.40 5.41
N GLU A 591 -11.94 14.83 6.30
CA GLU A 591 -11.94 16.18 6.85
C GLU A 591 -11.83 17.25 5.76
N THR A 592 -10.99 17.03 4.74
CA THR A 592 -10.80 17.98 3.65
C THR A 592 -12.06 18.11 2.79
N GLY A 593 -12.72 16.98 2.48
CA GLY A 593 -14.00 16.98 1.78
C GLY A 593 -15.06 17.81 2.54
N PHE A 594 -15.20 17.58 3.85
CA PHE A 594 -16.16 18.35 4.67
C PHE A 594 -15.80 19.83 4.84
N LYS A 595 -14.51 20.18 4.92
CA LYS A 595 -14.06 21.58 4.94
C LYS A 595 -14.41 22.29 3.62
N ARG A 596 -14.36 21.58 2.49
CA ARG A 596 -14.68 22.08 1.15
C ARG A 596 -16.15 22.00 0.76
N ALA A 597 -17.01 21.41 1.59
CA ALA A 597 -18.44 21.25 1.29
C ALA A 597 -19.19 22.55 0.91
N HIS A 598 -18.67 23.71 1.34
CA HIS A 598 -19.19 25.04 1.02
C HIS A 598 -18.70 25.61 -0.33
N LEU A 599 -17.94 24.85 -1.12
CA LEU A 599 -17.47 25.24 -2.44
C LEU A 599 -18.31 24.58 -3.55
N PRO A 600 -18.33 25.12 -4.79
CA PRO A 600 -19.00 24.52 -5.94
C PRO A 600 -18.42 23.16 -6.38
N GLU A 601 -17.17 22.87 -6.01
CA GLU A 601 -16.47 21.62 -6.34
C GLU A 601 -16.80 20.47 -5.37
N ALA A 602 -17.69 20.69 -4.41
CA ALA A 602 -18.09 19.67 -3.43
C ALA A 602 -19.10 18.63 -3.97
N GLU A 603 -19.23 18.52 -5.29
CA GLU A 603 -20.21 17.66 -5.95
C GLU A 603 -20.13 16.22 -5.44
N ASP A 604 -18.91 15.68 -5.40
CA ASP A 604 -18.68 14.28 -5.09
C ASP A 604 -19.09 13.91 -3.64
N LEU A 605 -18.93 14.84 -2.69
CA LEU A 605 -19.35 14.64 -1.30
C LEU A 605 -20.87 14.50 -1.19
N PHE A 606 -21.62 15.32 -1.93
CA PHE A 606 -23.09 15.29 -1.89
C PHE A 606 -23.65 14.16 -2.75
N GLN A 607 -23.00 13.83 -3.87
CA GLN A 607 -23.33 12.68 -4.70
C GLN A 607 -23.04 11.34 -4.01
N TYR A 608 -22.14 11.32 -3.03
CA TYR A 608 -21.86 10.11 -2.26
C TYR A 608 -23.17 9.51 -1.70
N PRO A 609 -23.39 8.17 -1.84
CA PRO A 609 -24.56 7.52 -1.30
C PRO A 609 -24.75 7.82 0.18
N LEU A 610 -26.00 8.06 0.58
CA LEU A 610 -26.34 8.48 1.94
C LEU A 610 -25.79 7.55 3.04
N PRO A 611 -25.80 6.20 2.91
CA PRO A 611 -25.15 5.33 3.88
C PRO A 611 -23.67 5.62 4.08
N GLY A 612 -22.94 5.91 3.00
CA GLY A 612 -21.53 6.28 3.08
C GLY A 612 -21.29 7.67 3.67
N PHE A 613 -22.16 8.63 3.36
CA PHE A 613 -22.11 9.95 3.99
C PHE A 613 -22.31 9.85 5.52
N VAL A 614 -23.23 8.98 5.98
CA VAL A 614 -23.41 8.68 7.40
C VAL A 614 -22.12 8.13 8.01
N VAL A 615 -21.49 7.14 7.36
CA VAL A 615 -20.21 6.57 7.79
C VAL A 615 -19.12 7.65 7.92
N MET A 616 -18.99 8.55 6.95
CA MET A 616 -18.00 9.64 7.01
C MET A 616 -18.20 10.57 8.22
N ILE A 617 -19.44 10.94 8.51
CA ILE A 617 -19.75 11.76 9.69
C ILE A 617 -19.35 11.05 10.99
N PHE A 618 -19.69 9.77 11.13
CA PHE A 618 -19.32 8.98 12.30
C PHE A 618 -17.82 8.78 12.41
N ALA A 619 -17.14 8.56 11.29
CA ALA A 619 -15.69 8.49 11.23
C ALA A 619 -15.03 9.76 11.80
N LEU A 620 -15.51 10.95 11.39
CA LEU A 620 -15.03 12.23 11.94
C LEU A 620 -15.28 12.36 13.44
N GLN A 621 -16.43 11.90 13.93
CA GLN A 621 -16.73 11.90 15.37
C GLN A 621 -15.78 10.97 16.16
N TYR A 622 -15.34 9.85 15.57
CA TYR A 622 -14.43 8.90 16.23
C TYR A 622 -12.96 9.30 16.16
N ALA A 623 -12.56 10.19 15.25
CA ALA A 623 -11.17 10.61 15.06
C ALA A 623 -10.57 11.44 16.24
N GLN A 624 -11.35 11.76 17.29
CA GLN A 624 -11.00 12.46 18.54
C GLN A 624 -10.39 13.88 18.44
N ASP A 625 -9.67 14.23 17.38
CA ASP A 625 -9.14 15.59 17.15
C ASP A 625 -10.10 16.50 16.38
N ALA A 626 -11.00 15.90 15.58
CA ALA A 626 -11.96 16.62 14.77
C ALA A 626 -13.15 17.06 15.61
N ARG A 627 -13.00 18.11 16.43
CA ARG A 627 -14.17 18.84 16.95
C ARG A 627 -14.83 19.60 15.80
N LEU A 628 -15.52 18.89 14.91
CA LEU A 628 -16.52 19.51 14.06
C LEU A 628 -17.55 20.11 15.00
N HIS A 629 -17.55 21.44 15.08
CA HIS A 629 -18.50 22.17 15.91
C HIS A 629 -19.92 21.63 15.62
N PRO A 630 -20.74 21.28 16.62
CA PRO A 630 -22.05 20.65 16.40
C PRO A 630 -22.94 21.41 15.42
N PHE A 631 -22.76 22.73 15.34
CA PHE A 631 -23.38 23.59 14.34
C PHE A 631 -22.97 23.24 12.90
N HIS A 632 -21.69 23.07 12.61
CA HIS A 632 -21.20 22.71 11.27
C HIS A 632 -21.72 21.33 10.87
N LEU A 633 -21.65 20.36 11.78
CA LEU A 633 -22.18 19.02 11.53
C LEU A 633 -23.66 19.08 11.17
N ARG A 634 -24.46 19.77 11.98
CA ARG A 634 -25.89 19.96 11.72
C ARG A 634 -26.14 20.61 10.37
N ASN A 635 -25.38 21.65 10.02
CA ASN A 635 -25.51 22.32 8.73
C ASN A 635 -25.20 21.35 7.56
N GLN A 636 -24.16 20.53 7.66
CA GLN A 636 -23.83 19.58 6.60
C GLN A 636 -24.89 18.48 6.44
N VAL A 637 -25.40 17.94 7.55
CA VAL A 637 -26.51 16.98 7.53
C VAL A 637 -27.77 17.61 6.91
N TRP A 638 -28.07 18.85 7.26
CA TRP A 638 -29.18 19.60 6.68
C TRP A 638 -29.02 19.79 5.16
N GLN A 639 -27.86 20.23 4.70
CA GLN A 639 -27.57 20.38 3.28
C GLN A 639 -27.65 19.04 2.53
N ARG A 640 -27.19 17.94 3.13
CA ARG A 640 -27.30 16.61 2.53
C ARG A 640 -28.76 16.16 2.39
N LEU A 641 -29.63 16.47 3.36
CA LEU A 641 -31.07 16.25 3.26
C LEU A 641 -31.69 17.06 2.12
N LEU A 642 -31.37 18.36 2.03
CA LEU A 642 -31.87 19.21 0.94
C LEU A 642 -31.42 18.71 -0.44
N TYR A 643 -30.17 18.24 -0.55
CA TYR A 643 -29.67 17.61 -1.76
C TYR A 643 -30.42 16.31 -2.09
N GLN A 644 -30.70 15.45 -1.10
CA GLN A 644 -31.47 14.21 -1.29
C GLN A 644 -32.88 14.50 -1.84
N ILE A 645 -33.56 15.52 -1.31
CA ILE A 645 -34.86 15.97 -1.81
C ILE A 645 -34.74 16.50 -3.25
N THR A 646 -33.65 17.18 -3.57
CA THR A 646 -33.36 17.66 -4.93
C THR A 646 -33.18 16.50 -5.91
N GLN A 647 -32.50 15.42 -5.48
CA GLN A 647 -32.34 14.19 -6.27
C GLN A 647 -33.70 13.52 -6.53
N HIS A 648 -34.50 13.27 -5.50
CA HIS A 648 -35.84 12.68 -5.66
C HIS A 648 -36.76 13.54 -6.54
N TYR A 649 -36.72 14.87 -6.39
CA TYR A 649 -37.46 15.77 -7.28
C TYR A 649 -36.98 15.67 -8.73
N HIS A 650 -35.66 15.61 -8.95
CA HIS A 650 -35.08 15.47 -10.28
C HIS A 650 -35.47 14.14 -10.91
N ASP A 651 -35.40 13.03 -10.18
CA ASP A 651 -35.80 11.70 -10.66
C ASP A 651 -37.29 11.65 -11.01
N TYR A 652 -38.13 12.28 -10.17
CA TYR A 652 -39.55 12.42 -10.43
C TYR A 652 -39.81 13.27 -11.70
N LEU A 653 -39.13 14.41 -11.83
CA LEU A 653 -39.19 15.30 -12.99
C LEU A 653 -38.77 14.59 -14.28
N SER A 654 -37.67 13.84 -14.25
CA SER A 654 -37.14 13.09 -15.39
C SER A 654 -38.07 11.95 -15.80
N SER A 655 -38.72 11.28 -14.83
CA SER A 655 -39.59 10.13 -15.10
C SER A 655 -41.02 10.51 -15.53
N HIS A 656 -41.54 11.62 -15.01
CA HIS A 656 -42.96 12.01 -15.19
C HIS A 656 -43.15 13.31 -16.00
N GLY A 657 -42.06 14.02 -16.28
CA GLY A 657 -42.08 15.31 -16.96
C GLY A 657 -42.50 16.47 -16.06
N GLN A 658 -42.30 17.68 -16.59
CA GLN A 658 -42.46 18.94 -15.87
C GLN A 658 -43.86 19.18 -15.31
N THR A 659 -44.89 18.81 -16.07
CA THR A 659 -46.29 19.04 -15.69
C THR A 659 -46.67 18.22 -14.46
N LEU A 660 -46.33 16.93 -14.41
CA LEU A 660 -46.64 16.08 -13.26
C LEU A 660 -45.80 16.45 -12.04
N ALA A 661 -44.52 16.79 -12.24
CA ALA A 661 -43.66 17.30 -11.16
C ALA A 661 -44.23 18.59 -10.53
N TYR A 662 -44.77 19.49 -11.36
CA TYR A 662 -45.47 20.68 -10.89
C TYR A 662 -46.68 20.34 -10.02
N TYR A 663 -47.55 19.43 -10.48
CA TYR A 663 -48.73 19.02 -9.72
C TYR A 663 -48.34 18.39 -8.38
N LYS A 664 -47.32 17.53 -8.38
CA LYS A 664 -46.82 16.89 -7.16
C LYS A 664 -46.30 17.93 -6.16
N MET A 665 -45.55 18.92 -6.61
CA MET A 665 -45.09 20.00 -5.74
C MET A 665 -46.25 20.90 -5.26
N ALA A 666 -47.24 21.15 -6.10
CA ALA A 666 -48.43 21.92 -5.71
C ALA A 666 -49.24 21.19 -4.63
N GLU A 667 -49.46 19.88 -4.77
CA GLU A 667 -50.10 19.03 -3.76
C GLU A 667 -49.35 19.10 -2.41
N ILE A 668 -48.03 19.08 -2.47
CA ILE A 668 -47.20 19.14 -1.26
C ILE A 668 -47.31 20.51 -0.57
N LEU A 669 -47.30 21.59 -1.35
CA LEU A 669 -47.15 22.97 -0.85
C LEU A 669 -48.48 23.67 -0.51
N LEU A 670 -49.62 23.15 -0.95
CA LEU A 670 -50.95 23.74 -0.69
C LEU A 670 -51.64 23.09 0.51
N GLU A 671 -52.39 23.89 1.28
CA GLU A 671 -53.10 23.46 2.49
C GLU A 671 -54.44 22.77 2.20
N LYS A 672 -55.02 23.01 1.01
CA LYS A 672 -56.26 22.36 0.55
C LYS A 672 -55.92 21.15 -0.32
N ASP A 673 -56.58 20.02 -0.05
CA ASP A 673 -56.52 18.84 -0.91
C ASP A 673 -56.96 19.21 -2.33
N VAL A 674 -56.04 19.06 -3.27
CA VAL A 674 -56.29 19.22 -4.70
C VAL A 674 -56.98 17.94 -5.17
N THR A 675 -58.26 17.77 -4.83
CA THR A 675 -59.06 16.64 -5.30
C THR A 675 -59.30 16.79 -6.81
N VAL A 676 -58.47 16.09 -7.59
CA VAL A 676 -58.56 16.05 -9.07
C VAL A 676 -59.84 15.36 -9.56
N GLN A 677 -60.55 14.62 -8.69
CA GLN A 677 -61.58 13.66 -9.13
C GLN A 677 -62.96 14.25 -9.50
N ASP A 678 -63.36 15.44 -9.06
CA ASP A 678 -64.77 15.87 -9.21
C ASP A 678 -65.06 16.98 -10.25
N LYS A 679 -64.05 17.54 -10.90
CA LYS A 679 -64.25 18.64 -11.88
C LYS A 679 -63.96 18.29 -13.34
N ALA A 680 -63.34 17.13 -13.62
CA ALA A 680 -62.99 16.71 -14.98
C ALA A 680 -64.18 16.23 -15.83
N THR A 681 -65.37 16.03 -15.24
CA THR A 681 -66.57 15.54 -15.95
C THR A 681 -67.44 16.64 -16.58
N ARG A 682 -67.13 17.94 -16.41
CA ARG A 682 -67.80 19.03 -17.16
C ARG A 682 -67.03 19.43 -18.41
N LYS A 683 -67.41 18.75 -19.49
CA LYS A 683 -67.20 18.97 -20.93
C LYS A 683 -66.45 20.24 -21.40
N ASN A 684 -65.42 19.93 -22.19
CA ASN A 684 -65.02 20.49 -23.50
C ASN A 684 -64.14 21.75 -23.53
N SER A 685 -62.95 21.56 -24.14
CA SER A 685 -61.99 22.58 -24.60
C SER A 685 -61.00 23.15 -23.57
N LEU A 686 -60.19 22.29 -22.95
CA LEU A 686 -58.89 22.72 -22.39
C LEU A 686 -57.90 22.92 -23.55
N LYS A 687 -57.83 24.14 -24.07
CA LYS A 687 -56.97 24.49 -25.23
C LYS A 687 -55.52 24.77 -24.84
N SER A 688 -55.20 24.88 -23.55
CA SER A 688 -53.83 25.07 -23.06
C SER A 688 -53.61 24.52 -21.65
N LEU A 689 -52.38 24.13 -21.31
CA LEU A 689 -51.94 23.77 -19.95
C LEU A 689 -52.27 24.87 -18.92
N ARG A 690 -52.33 26.12 -19.38
CA ARG A 690 -52.73 27.30 -18.58
C ARG A 690 -54.18 27.23 -18.12
N ASP A 691 -55.08 26.71 -18.94
CA ASP A 691 -56.50 26.59 -18.62
C ASP A 691 -56.76 25.46 -17.62
N LEU A 692 -55.96 24.39 -17.66
CA LEU A 692 -56.03 23.29 -16.70
C LEU A 692 -55.50 23.74 -15.32
N GLY A 693 -54.39 24.48 -15.28
CA GLY A 693 -53.88 25.07 -14.04
C GLY A 693 -54.87 26.06 -13.42
N LYS A 694 -55.48 26.94 -14.22
CA LYS A 694 -56.54 27.86 -13.76
C LYS A 694 -57.80 27.13 -13.28
N SER A 695 -58.20 26.05 -13.97
CA SER A 695 -59.34 25.21 -13.63
C SER A 695 -59.16 24.50 -12.27
N LEU A 696 -57.94 24.04 -11.97
CA LEU A 696 -57.64 23.26 -10.77
C LEU A 696 -57.33 24.14 -9.55
N PHE A 697 -56.65 25.28 -9.74
CA PHE A 697 -56.15 26.11 -8.64
C PHE A 697 -56.85 27.47 -8.50
N GLY A 698 -57.77 27.83 -9.40
CA GLY A 698 -58.45 29.13 -9.42
C GLY A 698 -57.58 30.29 -9.91
N ASP A 699 -58.20 31.44 -10.20
CA ASP A 699 -57.51 32.61 -10.77
C ASP A 699 -56.54 33.31 -9.79
N ARG A 700 -56.57 32.99 -8.49
CA ARG A 700 -55.64 33.51 -7.47
C ARG A 700 -55.47 32.51 -6.33
N LEU A 701 -54.38 31.75 -6.32
CA LEU A 701 -53.90 31.12 -5.09
C LEU A 701 -53.57 32.24 -4.10
N SER A 702 -54.31 32.32 -3.00
CA SER A 702 -53.98 33.26 -1.94
C SER A 702 -52.73 32.77 -1.22
N PRO A 703 -51.82 33.65 -0.75
CA PRO A 703 -50.75 33.25 0.15
C PRO A 703 -51.25 32.51 1.41
N SER A 704 -52.52 32.71 1.78
CA SER A 704 -53.18 31.98 2.87
C SER A 704 -53.55 30.53 2.55
N ASP A 705 -53.45 30.09 1.29
CA ASP A 705 -53.70 28.70 0.90
C ASP A 705 -52.41 27.86 0.85
N MET A 706 -51.25 28.46 1.13
CA MET A 706 -49.95 27.80 1.09
C MET A 706 -49.52 27.33 2.49
N LYS A 707 -48.99 26.12 2.58
CA LYS A 707 -48.41 25.60 3.82
C LYS A 707 -47.24 26.49 4.25
N THR A 708 -47.10 26.67 5.55
CA THR A 708 -45.98 27.42 6.16
C THR A 708 -44.95 26.52 6.82
N SER A 709 -45.20 25.21 6.85
CA SER A 709 -44.33 24.18 7.41
C SER A 709 -44.60 22.83 6.76
N ILE A 710 -43.56 22.06 6.50
CA ILE A 710 -43.64 20.69 5.99
C ILE A 710 -42.77 19.80 6.86
N ASP A 711 -43.30 18.67 7.33
CA ASP A 711 -42.55 17.65 8.05
C ASP A 711 -41.98 16.57 7.11
N LEU A 712 -41.02 15.79 7.60
CA LEU A 712 -40.35 14.77 6.80
C LEU A 712 -41.24 13.56 6.52
N ASP A 713 -42.10 13.17 7.47
CA ASP A 713 -42.98 12.02 7.31
C ASP A 713 -44.01 12.28 6.18
N PHE A 714 -44.45 13.53 6.02
CA PHE A 714 -45.29 13.98 4.91
C PHE A 714 -44.56 13.89 3.57
N LEU A 715 -43.26 14.22 3.52
CA LEU A 715 -42.47 14.04 2.29
C LEU A 715 -42.27 12.56 1.94
N VAL A 716 -42.11 11.69 2.95
CA VAL A 716 -42.05 10.23 2.73
C VAL A 716 -43.39 9.70 2.20
N ALA A 717 -44.51 10.09 2.83
CA ALA A 717 -45.85 9.72 2.38
C ALA A 717 -46.15 10.17 0.95
N ASN A 718 -45.47 11.23 0.49
CA ASN A 718 -45.58 11.77 -0.85
C ASN A 718 -44.47 11.32 -1.81
N HIS A 719 -43.64 10.33 -1.46
CA HIS A 719 -42.55 9.82 -2.29
C HIS A 719 -41.51 10.87 -2.75
N MET A 720 -41.38 11.98 -2.01
CA MET A 720 -40.33 12.98 -2.23
C MET A 720 -39.06 12.72 -1.41
N LEU A 721 -39.14 11.70 -0.55
CA LEU A 721 -38.03 11.19 0.24
C LEU A 721 -38.28 9.70 0.51
N ALA A 722 -37.25 8.86 0.46
CA ALA A 722 -37.42 7.45 0.80
C ALA A 722 -37.43 7.25 2.32
N GLN A 723 -38.21 6.28 2.82
CA GLN A 723 -38.22 5.92 4.24
C GLN A 723 -36.81 5.55 4.73
N GLY A 724 -36.04 4.83 3.90
CA GLY A 724 -34.65 4.47 4.21
C GLY A 724 -33.74 5.69 4.40
N ASP A 725 -33.97 6.77 3.65
CA ASP A 725 -33.16 7.99 3.77
C ASP A 725 -33.39 8.67 5.12
N VAL A 726 -34.65 8.76 5.57
CA VAL A 726 -34.99 9.32 6.88
C VAL A 726 -34.41 8.48 8.00
N VAL A 727 -34.49 7.14 7.90
CA VAL A 727 -33.88 6.24 8.88
C VAL A 727 -32.37 6.45 8.97
N ALA A 728 -31.67 6.57 7.83
CA ALA A 728 -30.24 6.84 7.79
C ALA A 728 -29.87 8.20 8.42
N LEU A 729 -30.65 9.25 8.16
CA LEU A 729 -30.43 10.57 8.76
C LEU A 729 -30.73 10.60 10.27
N ARG A 730 -31.75 9.86 10.72
CA ARG A 730 -32.08 9.71 12.15
C ARG A 730 -30.97 9.03 12.94
N ALA A 731 -30.06 8.30 12.28
CA ALA A 731 -28.88 7.73 12.93
C ALA A 731 -27.98 8.79 13.61
N PHE A 732 -28.01 10.06 13.15
CA PHE A 732 -27.27 11.16 13.78
C PHE A 732 -27.83 11.63 15.14
N GLY A 733 -28.92 11.01 15.62
CA GLY A 733 -29.52 11.27 16.93
C GLY A 733 -29.92 12.74 17.11
N ASN A 734 -29.56 13.32 18.26
CA ASN A 734 -29.94 14.68 18.65
C ASN A 734 -29.55 15.76 17.61
N SER A 735 -28.48 15.52 16.84
CA SER A 735 -28.02 16.47 15.82
C SER A 735 -29.04 16.62 14.69
N PHE A 736 -29.71 15.53 14.30
CA PHE A 736 -30.75 15.54 13.29
C PHE A 736 -32.15 15.76 13.88
N GLN A 737 -32.44 15.26 15.07
CA GLN A 737 -33.74 15.44 15.73
C GLN A 737 -34.14 16.92 15.85
N ILE A 738 -33.17 17.81 16.14
CA ILE A 738 -33.41 19.26 16.20
C ILE A 738 -33.81 19.82 14.83
N LEU A 739 -33.20 19.33 13.75
CA LEU A 739 -33.56 19.74 12.38
C LEU A 739 -34.95 19.24 12.02
N GLU A 740 -35.21 17.95 12.24
CA GLU A 740 -36.50 17.32 11.97
C GLU A 740 -37.65 18.07 12.66
N GLN A 741 -37.47 18.49 13.91
CA GLN A 741 -38.52 19.19 14.67
C GLN A 741 -38.64 20.68 14.35
N LYS A 742 -37.53 21.37 14.07
CA LYS A 742 -37.51 22.85 14.02
C LYS A 742 -37.25 23.47 12.65
N ALA A 743 -36.79 22.69 11.67
CA ALA A 743 -36.47 23.18 10.33
C ALA A 743 -37.64 23.05 9.33
N THR A 744 -38.84 22.68 9.78
CA THR A 744 -40.02 22.44 8.91
C THR A 744 -40.43 23.66 8.07
N SER A 745 -40.26 24.87 8.63
CA SER A 745 -40.48 26.14 7.91
C SER A 745 -39.40 26.40 6.85
N ALA A 746 -38.13 26.16 7.18
CA ALA A 746 -37.02 26.28 6.23
C ALA A 746 -37.17 25.29 5.05
N LEU A 747 -37.59 24.06 5.37
CA LEU A 747 -37.90 23.02 4.38
C LEU A 747 -38.99 23.47 3.41
N CYS A 748 -40.05 24.08 3.93
CA CYS A 748 -41.15 24.60 3.13
C CYS A 748 -40.69 25.67 2.13
N ILE A 749 -39.88 26.64 2.60
CA ILE A 749 -39.28 27.66 1.70
C ILE A 749 -38.43 26.98 0.62
N PHE A 750 -37.55 26.04 1.01
CA PHE A 750 -36.71 25.32 0.06
C PHE A 750 -37.53 24.65 -1.06
N LEU A 751 -38.59 23.93 -0.70
CA LEU A 751 -39.47 23.25 -1.65
C LEU A 751 -40.19 24.24 -2.59
N HIS A 752 -40.60 25.41 -2.10
CA HIS A 752 -41.17 26.45 -2.96
C HIS A 752 -40.19 26.97 -4.02
N PHE A 753 -38.91 27.10 -3.69
CA PHE A 753 -37.89 27.51 -4.66
C PHE A 753 -37.51 26.35 -5.59
N LEU A 754 -37.42 25.13 -5.07
CA LEU A 754 -37.16 23.92 -5.87
C LEU A 754 -38.23 23.70 -6.94
N ALA A 755 -39.51 23.86 -6.59
CA ALA A 755 -40.64 23.74 -7.52
C ALA A 755 -40.60 24.72 -8.70
N ARG A 756 -39.86 25.84 -8.57
CA ARG A 756 -39.72 26.86 -9.62
C ARG A 756 -38.56 26.58 -10.57
N GLN A 757 -37.67 25.65 -10.21
CA GLN A 757 -36.61 25.20 -11.09
C GLN A 757 -37.21 24.26 -12.13
N SER A 758 -37.58 24.81 -13.30
CA SER A 758 -38.23 24.08 -14.39
C SER A 758 -37.27 23.45 -15.39
N ASP A 759 -36.01 23.88 -15.42
CA ASP A 759 -35.06 23.41 -16.44
C ASP A 759 -34.74 21.93 -16.21
N SER A 760 -35.23 21.05 -17.08
CA SER A 760 -34.99 19.61 -17.03
C SER A 760 -33.55 19.23 -17.37
N ASN A 761 -32.78 20.14 -17.99
CA ASN A 761 -31.40 19.86 -18.40
C ASN A 761 -30.40 19.99 -17.24
N LEU A 762 -30.80 20.58 -16.12
CA LEU A 762 -29.94 20.69 -14.94
C LEU A 762 -29.87 19.34 -14.21
N SER A 763 -28.64 18.87 -13.99
CA SER A 763 -28.35 17.78 -13.06
C SER A 763 -28.83 18.11 -11.64
N PRO A 764 -29.02 17.10 -10.77
CA PRO A 764 -29.37 17.33 -9.37
C PRO A 764 -28.41 18.30 -8.67
N TRP A 765 -27.10 18.17 -8.93
CA TRP A 765 -26.08 19.04 -8.36
C TRP A 765 -26.20 20.49 -8.83
N GLN A 766 -26.32 20.72 -10.14
CA GLN A 766 -26.48 22.06 -10.68
C GLN A 766 -27.75 22.74 -10.14
N ARG A 767 -28.84 22.00 -10.00
CA ARG A 767 -30.08 22.51 -9.41
C ARG A 767 -29.90 22.87 -7.93
N PHE A 768 -29.25 22.01 -7.17
CA PHE A 768 -28.94 22.25 -5.76
C PHE A 768 -28.01 23.46 -5.58
N GLN A 769 -26.96 23.60 -6.40
CA GLN A 769 -26.05 24.74 -6.39
C GLN A 769 -26.76 26.04 -6.77
N ALA A 770 -27.65 26.03 -7.77
CA ALA A 770 -28.44 27.20 -8.15
C ALA A 770 -29.34 27.67 -6.99
N LEU A 771 -29.94 26.74 -6.24
CA LEU A 771 -30.72 27.06 -5.04
C LEU A 771 -29.82 27.56 -3.91
N ARG A 772 -28.67 26.94 -3.69
CA ARG A 772 -27.73 27.32 -2.63
C ARG A 772 -27.08 28.68 -2.87
N GLY A 773 -26.87 29.08 -4.12
CA GLY A 773 -26.38 30.41 -4.49
C GLY A 773 -27.45 31.50 -4.46
N ASN A 774 -28.72 31.16 -4.21
CA ASN A 774 -29.80 32.13 -4.14
C ASN A 774 -29.79 32.85 -2.78
N LYS A 775 -29.62 34.18 -2.81
CA LYS A 775 -29.56 35.04 -1.61
C LYS A 775 -30.82 34.98 -0.76
N ASP A 776 -31.97 34.70 -1.35
CA ASP A 776 -33.24 34.56 -0.61
C ASP A 776 -33.28 33.26 0.22
N LEU A 777 -32.41 32.29 -0.09
CA LEU A 777 -32.28 31.02 0.62
C LEU A 777 -31.12 30.99 1.61
N ASP A 778 -30.35 32.08 1.76
CA ASP A 778 -29.18 32.12 2.66
C ASP A 778 -29.51 31.67 4.08
N GLY A 779 -30.65 32.11 4.63
CA GLY A 779 -31.12 31.72 5.95
C GLY A 779 -31.52 30.24 6.03
N VAL A 780 -32.13 29.71 4.97
CA VAL A 780 -32.54 28.31 4.86
C VAL A 780 -31.33 27.39 4.89
N PHE A 781 -30.24 27.76 4.21
CA PHE A 781 -29.01 26.94 4.18
C PHE A 781 -28.15 27.13 5.43
N LYS A 782 -28.00 28.36 5.96
CA LYS A 782 -27.06 28.65 7.05
C LYS A 782 -27.62 28.39 8.45
N ASP A 783 -28.90 28.68 8.68
CA ASP A 783 -29.52 28.57 10.01
C ASP A 783 -31.02 28.19 9.93
N PRO A 784 -31.32 26.96 9.47
CA PRO A 784 -32.68 26.55 9.17
C PRO A 784 -33.62 26.55 10.39
N VAL A 785 -33.07 26.47 11.60
CA VAL A 785 -33.83 26.42 12.85
C VAL A 785 -34.40 27.79 13.25
N LYS A 786 -33.86 28.89 12.70
CA LYS A 786 -34.35 30.26 12.96
C LYS A 786 -35.47 30.70 12.02
N ILE A 787 -35.75 29.92 10.98
CA ILE A 787 -36.80 30.25 10.02
C ILE A 787 -38.17 29.98 10.66
N SER A 788 -38.99 31.04 10.78
CA SER A 788 -40.35 30.94 11.32
C SER A 788 -41.40 30.85 10.23
N SER A 789 -42.59 30.35 10.55
CA SER A 789 -43.75 30.32 9.64
C SER A 789 -44.11 31.71 9.08
N LYS A 790 -43.92 32.78 9.88
CA LYS A 790 -44.09 34.17 9.42
C LYS A 790 -43.10 34.52 8.30
N HIS A 791 -41.85 34.10 8.43
CA HIS A 791 -40.83 34.31 7.40
C HIS A 791 -41.15 33.54 6.12
N VAL A 792 -41.76 32.34 6.23
CA VAL A 792 -42.27 31.60 5.07
C VAL A 792 -43.34 32.40 4.35
N ALA A 793 -44.35 32.90 5.07
CA ALA A 793 -45.43 33.69 4.48
C ALA A 793 -44.92 34.97 3.77
N GLU A 794 -43.95 35.66 4.35
CA GLU A 794 -43.31 36.84 3.74
C GLU A 794 -42.51 36.47 2.48
N SER A 795 -41.68 35.42 2.57
CA SER A 795 -40.85 34.96 1.45
C SER A 795 -41.72 34.46 0.29
N VAL A 796 -42.74 33.66 0.60
CA VAL A 796 -43.66 33.08 -0.38
C VAL A 796 -44.56 34.13 -1.03
N LYS A 797 -44.99 35.17 -0.29
CA LYS A 797 -45.76 36.28 -0.84
C LYS A 797 -44.97 37.10 -1.88
N ASN A 798 -43.66 37.20 -1.69
CA ASN A 798 -42.77 37.89 -2.65
C ASN A 798 -42.45 37.03 -3.87
N LEU A 799 -42.65 35.71 -3.78
CA LEU A 799 -42.55 34.83 -4.92
C LEU A 799 -43.83 34.93 -5.75
N SER A 800 -43.71 35.34 -7.02
CA SER A 800 -44.83 35.27 -7.97
C SER A 800 -45.42 33.84 -7.96
N PRO A 801 -46.75 33.65 -8.06
CA PRO A 801 -47.35 32.32 -8.12
C PRO A 801 -46.64 31.53 -9.22
N PRO A 802 -46.29 30.25 -8.99
CA PRO A 802 -45.38 29.51 -9.85
C PRO A 802 -45.92 29.59 -11.27
N LEU A 803 -45.19 30.34 -12.10
CA LEU A 803 -45.60 30.73 -13.44
C LEU A 803 -45.93 29.45 -14.18
N VAL A 804 -47.17 29.38 -14.68
CA VAL A 804 -47.61 28.36 -15.64
C VAL A 804 -46.47 28.18 -16.65
N PRO A 805 -46.00 26.93 -16.90
CA PRO A 805 -44.88 26.71 -17.81
C PRO A 805 -45.14 27.48 -19.10
N ALA A 806 -44.19 28.35 -19.47
CA ALA A 806 -44.20 28.96 -20.79
C ALA A 806 -44.05 27.80 -21.78
N THR A 807 -45.13 27.55 -22.53
CA THR A 807 -45.16 26.54 -23.60
C THR A 807 -44.15 26.83 -24.68
#